data_AF-A0A812X2D7-F1
#
_entry.id   AF-A0A812X2D7-F1
#
_cell.length_a   1.000
_cell.length_b   1.000
_cell.length_c   1.000
_cell.angle_alpha   90.00
_cell.angle_beta   90.00
_cell.angle_gamma   90.00
#
_symmetry.space_group_name_H-M   'P 1'
#
loop_
_entity.id
_entity.type
_entity.pdbx_description
1 polymer ?
#
loop_
_entity_poly.entity_id
_entity_poly.type
_entity_poly.pdbx_seq_one_letter_code
_entity_poly.pdbx_strand_id
1 'polypeptide(L)'
;MPIQKVHARQIFDSRGNPTVEVEITTEAGVFRAAVPSGASTGENEACELRDSGKDYMGKGVSKAVDNVKSKIAPALIGKDPTDQQGIDKIMIDLDATENKTNLGANAILGVSMACCRAGAAQKGIPLFKHINEIAGKPLMSMPVPCFNVINGGVHAGNFLAFQEFFLIPVGAKTFAEAMKLGSETYHNLKGIIKKKYGLDSTAVGDEGGFAPAVADPEEGLKLLMEAISQAGHEGKILIGSDPASSEFWKGDEQKYDMDFKSSNPKPENKKTREEMVATYKRFCDTYPIALLEDPFAEEDFEGHSQLTALVGDKVEIVGDDLYCTNVKRVQMGLDKKATNAMLLKVNQIGSVSESIAAWKLCRDNKWGVFVSHRSGETEDTFIADLTDGLHYTQAATGGTHTVLLRSDGEVEVFGAILLNVRNQTRHVPFEIVPELPSGTTYTQVAAGFHHAIALRSDGQAFAFDEGYVDEQHRRRRCVEIPPPPSGLRYVQVAAGNLHSLMLLDSGDVVIAGNRQFPCCVVPPKPESVRYKQVAAGDRFSLFLRTDGVAVASGTVPEDGKRVNLEIPEPGPGMAYVQISAGADHAALLRSDGRVVAVGSNGYRQCEMPPPIAEDPYVQVMARGHHTILIRANGSAVGVGRNDAGQIDIPSLEADYAYVDVAAAEHNTVVLRSDGHVQAFGGNYHGQCNIPPLHPGERYTQVACGYGHIVLLKNSGTVVACGTNKNGQCDIPALDSGTTYTQAAALEGASLLLRSDQRLVLCGAGDFLPPELLEERAAKVRAGRSHVVLLRPDGSAAAYGSNGLGQCNLPALEEGIYVDAAAGGYHTVLLTSRGEALAVGSNAFGQCDIPKLEGALTYTSVAAGQKVTLLVRSDGCIVSCGRYGDEQYDLPALPPGLSYTRAAAGTFHAALLRSDGCAIHVPTGDMLILKQWSEASGDGVPKKYVPNAAFLPISGRICQLDLRPNGDKIRVQLMSVSGDPIRELDVEASCTMRALQASVDLQLNEACQLILPGGRSVQQAPHVTVREAMVELGVEATQGYR
;
A
#
# COMPACT_ATOMS: atom_id res chain seq x y z
N MET A 1 -19.52 27.68 -15.47
CA MET A 1 -18.97 28.86 -16.18
C MET A 1 -18.91 28.49 -17.66
N PRO A 2 -20.00 28.69 -18.43
CA PRO A 2 -20.11 28.12 -19.76
C PRO A 2 -19.05 28.65 -20.73
N ILE A 3 -18.80 27.90 -21.81
CA ILE A 3 -17.95 28.31 -22.92
C ILE A 3 -18.53 29.58 -23.56
N GLN A 4 -17.80 30.68 -23.47
CA GLN A 4 -18.20 31.99 -24.02
C GLN A 4 -17.68 32.21 -25.44
N LYS A 5 -16.49 31.66 -25.74
CA LYS A 5 -15.82 31.80 -27.04
C LYS A 5 -14.92 30.60 -27.29
N VAL A 6 -14.90 30.15 -28.54
CA VAL A 6 -13.90 29.22 -29.08
C VAL A 6 -13.14 29.97 -30.17
N HIS A 7 -11.81 29.92 -30.14
CA HIS A 7 -10.93 30.54 -31.14
C HIS A 7 -9.90 29.50 -31.60
N ALA A 8 -9.48 29.55 -32.86
CA ALA A 8 -8.42 28.70 -33.37
C ALA A 8 -7.47 29.48 -34.29
N ARG A 9 -6.21 29.06 -34.30
CA ARG A 9 -5.14 29.61 -35.14
C ARG A 9 -4.22 28.51 -35.66
N GLN A 10 -3.48 28.82 -36.71
CA GLN A 10 -2.36 28.02 -37.18
C GLN A 10 -1.09 28.48 -36.44
N ILE A 11 -0.37 27.55 -35.84
CA ILE A 11 0.99 27.74 -35.29
C ILE A 11 1.96 26.79 -36.01
N PHE A 12 3.17 26.60 -35.49
CA PHE A 12 4.18 25.68 -36.05
C PHE A 12 4.61 24.64 -35.02
N ASP A 13 4.84 23.40 -35.46
CA ASP A 13 5.42 22.30 -34.67
C ASP A 13 6.96 22.45 -34.53
N SER A 14 7.57 21.57 -33.73
CA SER A 14 9.03 21.46 -33.51
C SER A 14 9.86 21.37 -34.79
N ARG A 15 9.26 20.87 -35.88
CA ARG A 15 9.87 20.66 -37.20
C ARG A 15 9.56 21.82 -38.19
N GLY A 16 8.85 22.85 -37.74
CA GLY A 16 8.44 24.00 -38.55
C GLY A 16 7.27 23.74 -39.52
N ASN A 17 6.54 22.65 -39.36
CA ASN A 17 5.30 22.39 -40.11
C ASN A 17 4.12 23.10 -39.42
N PRO A 18 3.08 23.53 -40.16
CA PRO A 18 1.87 24.08 -39.54
C PRO A 18 1.13 23.07 -38.65
N THR A 19 0.56 23.53 -37.54
CA THR A 19 -0.40 22.76 -36.73
C THR A 19 -1.50 23.66 -36.12
N VAL A 20 -2.53 23.05 -35.52
CA VAL A 20 -3.71 23.71 -34.96
C VAL A 20 -3.50 24.01 -33.48
N GLU A 21 -3.81 25.25 -33.09
CA GLU A 21 -3.94 25.67 -31.69
C GLU A 21 -5.33 26.26 -31.45
N VAL A 22 -5.95 25.90 -30.33
CA VAL A 22 -7.30 26.28 -29.92
C VAL A 22 -7.29 26.99 -28.58
N GLU A 23 -8.17 27.98 -28.43
CA GLU A 23 -8.45 28.68 -27.17
C GLU A 23 -9.94 28.61 -26.82
N ILE A 24 -10.24 28.14 -25.61
CA ILE A 24 -11.56 28.18 -24.97
C ILE A 24 -11.57 29.31 -23.96
N THR A 25 -12.53 30.23 -24.09
CA THR A 25 -12.75 31.31 -23.10
C THR A 25 -13.97 30.99 -22.25
N THR A 26 -13.81 31.10 -20.93
CA THR A 26 -14.90 31.06 -19.94
C THR A 26 -14.72 32.23 -18.96
N GLU A 27 -15.62 32.34 -17.98
CA GLU A 27 -15.50 33.32 -16.89
C GLU A 27 -14.21 33.14 -16.05
N ALA A 28 -13.62 31.94 -16.08
CA ALA A 28 -12.36 31.63 -15.38
C ALA A 28 -11.10 32.05 -16.15
N GLY A 29 -11.21 32.43 -17.43
CA GLY A 29 -10.07 32.86 -18.25
C GLY A 29 -10.03 32.25 -19.66
N VAL A 30 -8.84 32.21 -20.24
CA VAL A 30 -8.56 31.63 -21.57
C VAL A 30 -7.68 30.40 -21.41
N PHE A 31 -8.17 29.27 -21.91
CA PHE A 31 -7.54 27.96 -21.82
C PHE A 31 -7.13 27.52 -23.21
N ARG A 32 -5.84 27.23 -23.38
CA ARG A 32 -5.22 26.98 -24.68
C ARG A 32 -4.80 25.52 -24.79
N ALA A 33 -4.87 24.96 -26.00
CA ALA A 33 -4.20 23.71 -26.32
C ALA A 33 -3.72 23.68 -27.77
N ALA A 34 -2.53 23.14 -28.01
CA ALA A 34 -1.97 22.90 -29.33
C ALA A 34 -1.89 21.40 -29.61
N VAL A 35 -1.97 21.01 -30.89
CA VAL A 35 -2.03 19.60 -31.30
C VAL A 35 -0.71 19.15 -31.93
N PRO A 36 -0.12 18.02 -31.51
CA PRO A 36 1.08 17.46 -32.13
C PRO A 36 0.78 16.69 -33.43
N SER A 37 1.81 16.39 -34.21
CA SER A 37 1.71 15.69 -35.51
C SER A 37 2.84 14.66 -35.70
N GLY A 38 2.53 13.52 -36.32
CA GLY A 38 3.49 12.42 -36.58
C GLY A 38 4.49 12.68 -37.72
N ALA A 39 5.38 11.70 -37.94
CA ALA A 39 6.21 11.58 -39.15
C ALA A 39 5.85 10.26 -39.86
N SER A 40 6.06 9.13 -39.17
CA SER A 40 5.28 7.93 -39.37
C SER A 40 3.86 8.15 -38.83
N THR A 41 2.89 7.60 -39.55
CA THR A 41 1.47 7.59 -39.20
C THR A 41 0.88 6.28 -39.71
N GLY A 42 0.50 5.36 -38.81
CA GLY A 42 -0.17 4.12 -39.22
C GLY A 42 -1.42 4.36 -40.06
N GLU A 43 -1.75 3.43 -40.96
CA GLU A 43 -2.87 3.56 -41.91
C GLU A 43 -4.24 3.72 -41.21
N ASN A 44 -4.29 3.40 -39.92
CA ASN A 44 -5.48 3.35 -39.08
C ASN A 44 -5.67 4.59 -38.17
N GLU A 45 -4.80 5.60 -38.21
CA GLU A 45 -4.94 6.83 -37.41
C GLU A 45 -6.17 7.68 -37.79
N ALA A 46 -6.70 8.43 -36.82
CA ALA A 46 -7.70 9.46 -37.08
C ALA A 46 -7.08 10.60 -37.91
N CYS A 47 -7.88 11.15 -38.83
CA CYS A 47 -7.38 12.01 -39.90
C CYS A 47 -6.85 13.37 -39.41
N GLU A 48 -5.54 13.61 -39.56
CA GLU A 48 -4.99 14.96 -39.52
C GLU A 48 -5.42 15.74 -40.79
N LEU A 49 -6.39 16.64 -40.65
CA LEU A 49 -6.89 17.40 -41.80
C LEU A 49 -5.90 18.51 -42.17
N ARG A 50 -5.32 18.40 -43.37
CA ARG A 50 -4.42 19.40 -43.98
C ARG A 50 -4.98 19.99 -45.28
N ASP A 51 -4.47 21.16 -45.64
CA ASP A 51 -5.01 21.99 -46.72
C ASP A 51 -4.79 21.39 -48.11
N SER A 52 -3.66 20.69 -48.32
CA SER A 52 -3.15 20.30 -49.64
C SER A 52 -2.83 21.51 -50.55
N GLY A 53 -1.99 21.32 -51.56
CA GLY A 53 -1.58 22.37 -52.49
C GLY A 53 -0.14 22.86 -52.28
N LYS A 54 0.13 24.15 -52.53
CA LYS A 54 1.50 24.69 -52.59
C LYS A 54 2.00 25.27 -51.25
N ASP A 55 1.11 25.91 -50.50
CA ASP A 55 1.49 26.61 -49.28
C ASP A 55 1.94 25.61 -48.21
N TYR A 56 3.09 25.89 -47.58
CA TYR A 56 3.75 24.99 -46.62
C TYR A 56 3.92 23.55 -47.17
N MET A 57 4.19 23.40 -48.47
CA MET A 57 4.28 22.09 -49.15
C MET A 57 3.01 21.24 -49.03
N GLY A 58 1.84 21.91 -48.94
CA GLY A 58 0.53 21.27 -48.75
C GLY A 58 0.17 21.00 -47.28
N LYS A 59 1.09 21.26 -46.34
CA LYS A 59 0.93 20.98 -44.91
C LYS A 59 0.17 22.06 -44.12
N GLY A 60 -0.36 23.11 -44.76
CA GLY A 60 -1.25 24.08 -44.09
C GLY A 60 -2.42 23.42 -43.38
N VAL A 61 -3.00 24.07 -42.37
CA VAL A 61 -4.15 23.56 -41.59
C VAL A 61 -5.30 24.57 -41.49
N SER A 62 -5.38 25.51 -42.44
CA SER A 62 -6.44 26.53 -42.46
C SER A 62 -7.84 25.93 -42.51
N LYS A 63 -8.04 24.81 -43.21
CA LYS A 63 -9.31 24.04 -43.22
C LYS A 63 -9.70 23.55 -41.82
N ALA A 64 -8.76 22.98 -41.06
CA ALA A 64 -9.02 22.50 -39.70
C ALA A 64 -9.32 23.68 -38.76
N VAL A 65 -8.54 24.76 -38.85
CA VAL A 65 -8.75 26.01 -38.12
C VAL A 65 -10.12 26.63 -38.42
N ASP A 66 -10.56 26.63 -39.67
CA ASP A 66 -11.86 27.16 -40.07
C ASP A 66 -13.01 26.20 -39.73
N ASN A 67 -12.80 24.89 -39.69
CA ASN A 67 -13.75 23.92 -39.12
C ASN A 67 -13.99 24.21 -37.62
N VAL A 68 -12.94 24.50 -36.83
CA VAL A 68 -13.11 24.91 -35.42
C VAL A 68 -13.98 26.17 -35.32
N LYS A 69 -13.66 27.22 -36.09
CA LYS A 69 -14.37 28.52 -36.03
C LYS A 69 -15.82 28.45 -36.53
N SER A 70 -16.08 27.73 -37.63
CA SER A 70 -17.36 27.80 -38.37
C SER A 70 -18.33 26.68 -38.03
N LYS A 71 -17.85 25.52 -37.55
CA LYS A 71 -18.68 24.35 -37.24
C LYS A 71 -18.67 24.01 -35.74
N ILE A 72 -17.48 23.87 -35.14
CA ILE A 72 -17.37 23.44 -33.74
C ILE A 72 -17.76 24.57 -32.77
N ALA A 73 -17.28 25.79 -32.98
CA ALA A 73 -17.54 26.92 -32.08
C ALA A 73 -19.05 27.19 -31.87
N PRO A 74 -19.91 27.25 -32.92
CA PRO A 74 -21.36 27.42 -32.73
C PRO A 74 -22.04 26.27 -31.95
N ALA A 75 -21.49 25.05 -32.00
CA ALA A 75 -22.06 23.89 -31.30
C ALA A 75 -21.71 23.85 -29.81
N LEU A 76 -20.59 24.47 -29.41
CA LEU A 76 -20.06 24.42 -28.04
C LEU A 76 -20.26 25.70 -27.21
N ILE A 77 -20.54 26.85 -27.83
CA ILE A 77 -20.88 28.07 -27.06
C ILE A 77 -22.10 27.80 -26.16
N GLY A 78 -21.98 28.15 -24.88
CA GLY A 78 -23.00 27.91 -23.86
C GLY A 78 -22.93 26.53 -23.17
N LYS A 79 -22.05 25.62 -23.60
CA LYS A 79 -21.84 24.31 -22.92
C LYS A 79 -20.97 24.45 -21.67
N ASP A 80 -21.10 23.52 -20.74
CA ASP A 80 -20.26 23.47 -19.54
C ASP A 80 -18.93 22.73 -19.85
N PRO A 81 -17.76 23.37 -19.68
CA PRO A 81 -16.46 22.76 -19.98
C PRO A 81 -16.11 21.56 -19.09
N THR A 82 -16.84 21.33 -17.98
CA THR A 82 -16.62 20.16 -17.10
C THR A 82 -17.28 18.89 -17.61
N ASP A 83 -18.20 18.97 -18.58
CA ASP A 83 -18.80 17.82 -19.27
C ASP A 83 -17.93 17.40 -20.47
N GLN A 84 -16.72 16.90 -20.17
CA GLN A 84 -15.74 16.49 -21.19
C GLN A 84 -16.33 15.46 -22.17
N GLN A 85 -17.07 14.48 -21.66
CA GLN A 85 -17.62 13.38 -22.46
C GLN A 85 -18.77 13.86 -23.35
N GLY A 86 -19.61 14.78 -22.87
CA GLY A 86 -20.64 15.44 -23.69
C GLY A 86 -20.05 16.35 -24.77
N ILE A 87 -19.00 17.11 -24.46
CA ILE A 87 -18.29 17.98 -25.42
C ILE A 87 -17.63 17.16 -26.53
N ASP A 88 -16.85 16.13 -26.17
CA ASP A 88 -16.20 15.26 -27.14
C ASP A 88 -17.23 14.55 -28.03
N LYS A 89 -18.32 14.06 -27.44
CA LYS A 89 -19.43 13.45 -28.18
C LYS A 89 -20.07 14.41 -29.18
N ILE A 90 -20.33 15.68 -28.80
CA ILE A 90 -20.90 16.68 -29.73
C ILE A 90 -20.00 16.86 -30.96
N MET A 91 -18.69 16.89 -30.79
CA MET A 91 -17.74 17.05 -31.91
C MET A 91 -17.65 15.82 -32.81
N ILE A 92 -17.66 14.62 -32.22
CA ILE A 92 -17.65 13.35 -32.95
C ILE A 92 -18.96 13.17 -33.74
N ASP A 93 -20.11 13.44 -33.12
CA ASP A 93 -21.41 13.40 -33.78
C ASP A 93 -21.54 14.47 -34.90
N LEU A 94 -20.88 15.62 -34.76
CA LEU A 94 -20.84 16.70 -35.75
C LEU A 94 -19.92 16.39 -36.94
N ASP A 95 -18.83 15.63 -36.74
CA ASP A 95 -18.00 15.12 -37.82
C ASP A 95 -18.73 14.05 -38.64
N ALA A 96 -19.42 13.14 -37.96
CA ALA A 96 -20.20 12.05 -38.54
C ALA A 96 -19.40 11.07 -39.44
N THR A 97 -18.08 10.97 -39.26
CA THR A 97 -17.24 9.92 -39.88
C THR A 97 -16.45 9.14 -38.81
N GLU A 98 -16.07 7.90 -39.12
CA GLU A 98 -15.33 7.04 -38.19
C GLU A 98 -13.93 7.60 -37.87
N ASN A 99 -13.19 8.05 -38.89
CA ASN A 99 -11.81 8.53 -38.76
C ASN A 99 -11.71 10.07 -38.70
N LYS A 100 -12.77 10.77 -38.27
CA LYS A 100 -12.78 12.23 -38.01
C LYS A 100 -12.35 13.10 -39.22
N THR A 101 -12.74 12.69 -40.44
CA THR A 101 -12.27 13.24 -41.73
C THR A 101 -12.96 14.54 -42.17
N ASN A 102 -14.15 14.86 -41.63
CA ASN A 102 -14.93 16.03 -42.05
C ASN A 102 -14.54 17.32 -41.32
N LEU A 103 -14.14 17.20 -40.05
CA LEU A 103 -13.63 18.26 -39.19
C LEU A 103 -12.11 18.22 -39.08
N GLY A 104 -11.52 17.02 -39.05
CA GLY A 104 -10.12 16.76 -38.71
C GLY A 104 -9.95 16.40 -37.24
N ALA A 105 -9.24 15.31 -36.95
CA ALA A 105 -8.86 14.93 -35.59
C ALA A 105 -8.04 16.03 -34.89
N ASN A 106 -7.23 16.76 -35.65
CA ASN A 106 -6.49 17.94 -35.19
C ASN A 106 -7.39 19.16 -34.84
N ALA A 107 -8.57 19.29 -35.44
CA ALA A 107 -9.55 20.28 -35.02
C ALA A 107 -10.27 19.87 -33.73
N ILE A 108 -10.67 18.59 -33.63
CA ILE A 108 -11.41 18.04 -32.49
C ILE A 108 -10.54 17.98 -31.24
N LEU A 109 -9.31 17.45 -31.34
CA LEU A 109 -8.43 17.29 -30.18
C LEU A 109 -8.05 18.63 -29.54
N GLY A 110 -7.72 19.65 -30.35
CA GLY A 110 -7.35 20.97 -29.82
C GLY A 110 -8.48 21.58 -28.98
N VAL A 111 -9.73 21.42 -29.43
CA VAL A 111 -10.92 21.82 -28.66
C VAL A 111 -11.10 20.94 -27.42
N SER A 112 -10.95 19.62 -27.56
CA SER A 112 -11.07 18.63 -26.49
C SER A 112 -10.13 18.91 -25.30
N MET A 113 -8.84 19.13 -25.58
CA MET A 113 -7.81 19.43 -24.56
C MET A 113 -7.99 20.82 -23.93
N ALA A 114 -8.36 21.83 -24.73
CA ALA A 114 -8.63 23.17 -24.22
C ALA A 114 -9.90 23.23 -23.34
N CYS A 115 -10.93 22.43 -23.67
CA CYS A 115 -12.11 22.24 -22.81
C CYS A 115 -11.73 21.53 -21.50
N CYS A 116 -10.91 20.48 -21.54
CA CYS A 116 -10.42 19.80 -20.33
C CYS A 116 -9.69 20.79 -19.39
N ARG A 117 -8.81 21.65 -19.93
CA ARG A 117 -8.17 22.73 -19.16
C ARG A 117 -9.17 23.73 -18.56
N ALA A 118 -10.20 24.12 -19.32
CA ALA A 118 -11.27 24.98 -18.83
C ALA A 118 -12.12 24.31 -17.73
N GLY A 119 -12.36 23.00 -17.83
CA GLY A 119 -13.07 22.20 -16.83
C GLY A 119 -12.28 22.08 -15.52
N ALA A 120 -10.97 21.86 -15.60
CA ALA A 120 -10.08 21.84 -14.43
C ALA A 120 -10.09 23.20 -13.69
N ALA A 121 -9.99 24.30 -14.44
CA ALA A 121 -10.02 25.65 -13.88
C ALA A 121 -11.38 26.03 -13.30
N GLN A 122 -12.50 25.65 -13.94
CA GLN A 122 -13.85 25.81 -13.39
C GLN A 122 -14.02 25.08 -12.05
N LYS A 123 -13.35 23.92 -11.88
CA LYS A 123 -13.32 23.15 -10.63
C LYS A 123 -12.29 23.65 -9.61
N GLY A 124 -11.41 24.59 -9.97
CA GLY A 124 -10.35 25.09 -9.11
C GLY A 124 -9.24 24.07 -8.80
N ILE A 125 -9.00 23.11 -9.69
CA ILE A 125 -8.01 22.03 -9.50
C ILE A 125 -6.98 22.00 -10.65
N PRO A 126 -5.76 21.46 -10.44
CA PRO A 126 -4.80 21.20 -11.50
C PRO A 126 -5.36 20.26 -12.58
N LEU A 127 -4.80 20.35 -13.80
CA LEU A 127 -5.25 19.56 -14.95
C LEU A 127 -5.14 18.06 -14.71
N PHE A 128 -4.00 17.56 -14.19
CA PHE A 128 -3.83 16.14 -13.87
C PHE A 128 -4.95 15.64 -12.95
N LYS A 129 -5.30 16.39 -11.89
CA LYS A 129 -6.40 16.02 -10.99
C LYS A 129 -7.75 15.99 -11.70
N HIS A 130 -7.98 16.85 -12.69
CA HIS A 130 -9.23 16.84 -13.45
C HIS A 130 -9.31 15.64 -14.41
N ILE A 131 -8.22 15.34 -15.13
CA ILE A 131 -8.09 14.14 -15.96
C ILE A 131 -8.30 12.89 -15.09
N ASN A 132 -7.71 12.88 -13.89
CA ASN A 132 -7.91 11.84 -12.88
C ASN A 132 -9.39 11.62 -12.55
N GLU A 133 -10.16 12.69 -12.34
CA GLU A 133 -11.61 12.57 -12.12
C GLU A 133 -12.36 11.98 -13.32
N ILE A 134 -12.02 12.40 -14.54
CA ILE A 134 -12.63 11.90 -15.78
C ILE A 134 -12.30 10.40 -15.98
N ALA A 135 -11.08 9.98 -15.64
CA ALA A 135 -10.62 8.60 -15.69
C ALA A 135 -11.21 7.69 -14.58
N GLY A 136 -12.00 8.23 -13.64
CA GLY A 136 -12.62 7.46 -12.55
C GLY A 136 -11.80 7.39 -11.26
N LYS A 137 -10.87 8.33 -11.06
CA LYS A 137 -10.00 8.51 -9.89
C LYS A 137 -8.99 7.38 -9.61
N PRO A 138 -8.20 6.91 -10.60
CA PRO A 138 -6.99 6.13 -10.31
C PRO A 138 -6.03 7.04 -9.52
N LEU A 139 -5.74 6.77 -8.25
CA LEU A 139 -5.69 7.89 -7.28
C LEU A 139 -4.53 8.95 -7.34
N MET A 140 -3.65 9.01 -8.36
CA MET A 140 -2.57 10.01 -8.67
C MET A 140 -1.10 9.63 -8.35
N SER A 141 -0.16 9.65 -9.32
CA SER A 141 1.32 9.44 -9.13
C SER A 141 2.18 9.68 -10.40
N MET A 142 3.53 9.62 -10.29
CA MET A 142 4.51 9.96 -11.36
C MET A 142 4.95 8.78 -12.26
N PRO A 143 5.28 9.02 -13.55
CA PRO A 143 5.80 8.01 -14.48
C PRO A 143 7.32 7.83 -14.48
N VAL A 144 7.80 6.72 -15.06
CA VAL A 144 9.21 6.55 -15.46
C VAL A 144 9.37 7.05 -16.90
N PRO A 145 10.25 8.03 -17.18
CA PRO A 145 10.45 8.54 -18.54
C PRO A 145 11.27 7.57 -19.40
N CYS A 146 10.85 7.36 -20.65
CA CYS A 146 11.65 6.68 -21.67
C CYS A 146 12.33 7.73 -22.55
N PHE A 147 13.66 7.87 -22.47
CA PHE A 147 14.39 8.87 -23.25
C PHE A 147 14.84 8.29 -24.59
N ASN A 148 14.29 8.78 -25.70
CA ASN A 148 14.86 8.55 -27.03
C ASN A 148 16.26 9.20 -27.12
N VAL A 149 17.30 8.42 -27.42
CA VAL A 149 18.69 8.91 -27.42
C VAL A 149 19.52 8.51 -28.65
N ILE A 150 19.06 7.56 -29.47
CA ILE A 150 19.65 7.23 -30.78
C ILE A 150 18.50 7.05 -31.78
N ASN A 151 18.58 7.78 -32.90
CA ASN A 151 17.57 7.79 -33.95
C ASN A 151 18.06 7.02 -35.19
N GLY A 152 17.15 6.31 -35.83
CA GLY A 152 17.27 5.63 -37.11
C GLY A 152 15.97 5.81 -37.91
N GLY A 153 15.48 4.74 -38.57
CA GLY A 153 14.17 4.72 -39.23
C GLY A 153 13.97 5.88 -40.21
N VAL A 154 12.79 6.51 -40.20
CA VAL A 154 12.55 7.75 -40.96
C VAL A 154 12.95 9.03 -40.20
N HIS A 155 13.26 8.93 -38.90
CA HIS A 155 13.68 10.03 -38.02
C HIS A 155 15.17 10.44 -38.16
N ALA A 156 15.98 9.76 -38.99
CA ALA A 156 17.41 10.05 -39.16
C ALA A 156 17.95 9.76 -40.58
N GLY A 157 19.01 10.49 -40.98
CA GLY A 157 19.70 10.31 -42.27
C GLY A 157 20.78 9.21 -42.31
N ASN A 158 20.89 8.36 -41.28
CA ASN A 158 21.83 7.24 -41.21
C ASN A 158 21.28 5.97 -41.90
N PHE A 159 21.98 4.83 -41.79
CA PHE A 159 21.54 3.56 -42.39
C PHE A 159 20.79 2.63 -41.42
N LEU A 160 20.54 3.07 -40.19
CA LEU A 160 19.89 2.28 -39.15
C LEU A 160 18.40 2.09 -39.47
N ALA A 161 17.95 0.83 -39.46
CA ALA A 161 16.56 0.49 -39.78
C ALA A 161 15.57 0.80 -38.66
N PHE A 162 15.88 0.40 -37.41
CA PHE A 162 15.05 0.69 -36.24
C PHE A 162 15.00 2.21 -36.00
N GLN A 163 13.84 2.71 -35.60
CA GLN A 163 13.59 4.13 -35.47
C GLN A 163 14.22 4.73 -34.22
N GLU A 164 14.07 4.10 -33.05
CA GLU A 164 14.44 4.71 -31.77
C GLU A 164 15.06 3.72 -30.78
N PHE A 165 15.90 4.24 -29.89
CA PHE A 165 16.52 3.48 -28.81
C PHE A 165 16.47 4.27 -27.51
N PHE A 166 15.93 3.63 -26.46
CA PHE A 166 15.52 4.29 -25.24
C PHE A 166 16.46 4.03 -24.05
N LEU A 167 16.62 5.04 -23.18
CA LEU A 167 17.09 4.86 -21.81
C LEU A 167 15.90 4.94 -20.85
N ILE A 168 15.78 3.97 -19.93
CA ILE A 168 14.62 3.82 -19.04
C ILE A 168 15.13 3.68 -17.59
N PRO A 169 15.15 4.76 -16.78
CA PRO A 169 15.79 4.82 -15.47
C PRO A 169 14.90 4.24 -14.35
N VAL A 170 14.52 2.97 -14.45
CA VAL A 170 13.61 2.28 -13.50
C VAL A 170 14.13 2.25 -12.06
N GLY A 171 15.42 2.42 -11.84
CA GLY A 171 16.05 2.46 -10.51
C GLY A 171 16.06 3.83 -9.83
N ALA A 172 15.45 4.85 -10.43
CA ALA A 172 15.27 6.16 -9.82
C ALA A 172 14.10 6.19 -8.83
N LYS A 173 14.26 6.89 -7.69
CA LYS A 173 13.22 7.02 -6.66
C LYS A 173 12.26 8.19 -6.89
N THR A 174 12.67 9.15 -7.72
CA THR A 174 11.88 10.34 -8.05
C THR A 174 12.03 10.67 -9.53
N PHE A 175 11.05 11.38 -10.11
CA PHE A 175 11.14 11.87 -11.48
C PHE A 175 12.37 12.79 -11.69
N ALA A 176 12.75 13.58 -10.68
CA ALA A 176 13.94 14.42 -10.72
C ALA A 176 15.24 13.59 -10.80
N GLU A 177 15.32 12.47 -10.06
CA GLU A 177 16.43 11.52 -10.21
C GLU A 177 16.40 10.84 -11.58
N ALA A 178 15.23 10.41 -12.08
CA ALA A 178 15.09 9.80 -13.40
C ALA A 178 15.61 10.73 -14.52
N MET A 179 15.23 12.01 -14.49
CA MET A 179 15.74 13.05 -15.39
C MET A 179 17.26 13.24 -15.28
N LYS A 180 17.82 13.17 -14.06
CA LYS A 180 19.27 13.24 -13.85
C LYS A 180 19.98 12.04 -14.48
N LEU A 181 19.53 10.81 -14.20
CA LEU A 181 20.13 9.58 -14.71
C LEU A 181 20.12 9.57 -16.25
N GLY A 182 18.97 9.87 -16.87
CA GLY A 182 18.86 9.98 -18.33
C GLY A 182 19.79 11.05 -18.92
N SER A 183 19.81 12.25 -18.33
CA SER A 183 20.65 13.37 -18.80
C SER A 183 22.14 13.06 -18.70
N GLU A 184 22.62 12.52 -17.57
CA GLU A 184 24.03 12.15 -17.40
C GLU A 184 24.46 11.06 -18.39
N THR A 185 23.62 10.04 -18.62
CA THR A 185 23.89 8.99 -19.61
C THR A 185 23.88 9.53 -21.04
N TYR A 186 22.92 10.39 -21.40
CA TYR A 186 22.87 11.05 -22.72
C TYR A 186 24.13 11.88 -23.02
N HIS A 187 24.66 12.61 -22.03
CA HIS A 187 25.90 13.36 -22.18
C HIS A 187 27.15 12.47 -22.31
N ASN A 188 27.17 11.31 -21.62
CA ASN A 188 28.22 10.30 -21.81
C ASN A 188 28.14 9.66 -23.21
N LEU A 189 26.93 9.29 -23.67
CA LEU A 189 26.67 8.80 -25.02
C LEU A 189 27.16 9.79 -26.09
N LYS A 190 26.90 11.09 -25.92
CA LYS A 190 27.43 12.15 -26.80
C LYS A 190 28.95 12.12 -26.90
N GLY A 191 29.64 11.89 -25.78
CA GLY A 191 31.09 11.77 -25.72
C GLY A 191 31.61 10.54 -26.48
N ILE A 192 30.96 9.38 -26.28
CA ILE A 192 31.27 8.12 -26.97
C ILE A 192 31.06 8.27 -28.49
N ILE A 193 29.89 8.76 -28.91
CA ILE A 193 29.56 9.00 -30.33
C ILE A 193 30.56 9.96 -30.96
N LYS A 194 30.88 11.10 -30.31
CA LYS A 194 31.87 12.06 -30.82
C LYS A 194 33.25 11.44 -31.03
N LYS A 195 33.66 10.55 -30.12
CA LYS A 195 34.97 9.87 -30.16
C LYS A 195 35.02 8.80 -31.25
N LYS A 196 33.92 8.07 -31.48
CA LYS A 196 33.86 6.93 -32.41
C LYS A 196 33.48 7.31 -33.84
N TYR A 197 32.56 8.26 -34.03
CA TYR A 197 31.99 8.65 -35.32
C TYR A 197 32.17 10.13 -35.67
N GLY A 198 32.95 10.89 -34.90
CA GLY A 198 33.22 12.30 -35.15
C GLY A 198 32.15 13.27 -34.62
N LEU A 199 32.43 14.58 -34.73
CA LEU A 199 31.58 15.63 -34.17
C LEU A 199 30.18 15.68 -34.80
N ASP A 200 30.10 15.55 -36.12
CA ASP A 200 28.86 15.74 -36.88
C ASP A 200 27.81 14.68 -36.53
N SER A 201 28.26 13.47 -36.16
CA SER A 201 27.43 12.38 -35.62
C SER A 201 26.76 12.70 -34.27
N THR A 202 27.09 13.82 -33.64
CA THR A 202 26.40 14.34 -32.43
C THR A 202 25.34 15.41 -32.71
N ALA A 203 25.02 15.63 -33.99
CA ALA A 203 23.75 16.24 -34.37
C ALA A 203 22.57 15.36 -33.92
N VAL A 204 21.42 16.00 -33.70
CA VAL A 204 20.21 15.35 -33.18
C VAL A 204 19.12 15.31 -34.26
N GLY A 205 18.28 14.28 -34.21
CA GLY A 205 17.05 14.19 -35.01
C GLY A 205 15.89 14.99 -34.39
N ASP A 206 14.69 14.84 -34.96
CA ASP A 206 13.47 15.56 -34.58
C ASP A 206 13.16 15.50 -33.07
N GLU A 207 13.50 14.38 -32.42
CA GLU A 207 13.21 14.11 -31.00
C GLU A 207 14.41 14.31 -30.05
N GLY A 208 15.52 14.87 -30.53
CA GLY A 208 16.69 15.18 -29.69
C GLY A 208 17.68 14.04 -29.47
N GLY A 209 17.37 12.80 -29.87
CA GLY A 209 18.32 11.70 -29.91
C GLY A 209 19.35 11.84 -31.05
N PHE A 210 20.52 11.19 -30.91
CA PHE A 210 21.63 11.33 -31.85
C PHE A 210 21.43 10.48 -33.11
N ALA A 211 21.95 10.94 -34.26
CA ALA A 211 21.92 10.19 -35.51
C ALA A 211 23.35 9.71 -35.93
N PRO A 212 24.00 8.80 -35.19
CA PRO A 212 25.32 8.30 -35.53
C PRO A 212 25.28 7.46 -36.82
N ALA A 213 26.44 7.31 -37.47
CA ALA A 213 26.63 6.51 -38.69
C ALA A 213 26.65 5.00 -38.40
N VAL A 214 25.60 4.50 -37.76
CA VAL A 214 25.33 3.09 -37.45
C VAL A 214 24.36 2.50 -38.48
N ALA A 215 24.48 1.21 -38.74
CA ALA A 215 23.57 0.43 -39.59
C ALA A 215 22.96 -0.78 -38.87
N ASP A 216 23.72 -1.43 -37.97
CA ASP A 216 23.28 -2.58 -37.17
C ASP A 216 22.59 -2.13 -35.86
N PRO A 217 21.31 -2.49 -35.60
CA PRO A 217 20.65 -2.26 -34.32
C PRO A 217 21.44 -2.74 -33.10
N GLU A 218 22.18 -3.85 -33.21
CA GLU A 218 22.97 -4.38 -32.09
C GLU A 218 24.15 -3.46 -31.71
N GLU A 219 24.66 -2.65 -32.65
CA GLU A 219 25.63 -1.60 -32.36
C GLU A 219 24.99 -0.42 -31.61
N GLY A 220 23.74 -0.08 -31.91
CA GLY A 220 22.94 0.89 -31.13
C GLY A 220 22.80 0.47 -29.66
N LEU A 221 22.37 -0.78 -29.42
CA LEU A 221 22.26 -1.35 -28.07
C LEU A 221 23.60 -1.34 -27.33
N LYS A 222 24.72 -1.68 -28.00
CA LYS A 222 26.06 -1.64 -27.40
C LYS A 222 26.49 -0.23 -26.98
N LEU A 223 26.17 0.81 -27.78
CA LEU A 223 26.45 2.21 -27.43
C LEU A 223 25.68 2.65 -26.18
N LEU A 224 24.43 2.21 -26.00
CA LEU A 224 23.68 2.49 -24.78
C LEU A 224 24.33 1.85 -23.55
N MET A 225 24.73 0.58 -23.64
CA MET A 225 25.39 -0.12 -22.54
C MET A 225 26.74 0.53 -22.17
N GLU A 226 27.53 0.96 -23.16
CA GLU A 226 28.78 1.71 -22.93
C GLU A 226 28.49 3.05 -22.21
N ALA A 227 27.45 3.78 -22.63
CA ALA A 227 27.06 5.05 -22.02
C ALA A 227 26.52 4.90 -20.59
N ILE A 228 25.69 3.89 -20.32
CA ILE A 228 25.16 3.58 -18.98
C ILE A 228 26.32 3.26 -18.03
N SER A 229 27.29 2.45 -18.49
CA SER A 229 28.46 2.09 -17.68
C SER A 229 29.42 3.26 -17.45
N GLN A 230 29.67 4.07 -18.47
CA GLN A 230 30.49 5.28 -18.31
C GLN A 230 29.85 6.31 -17.36
N ALA A 231 28.52 6.32 -17.24
CA ALA A 231 27.80 7.15 -16.29
C ALA A 231 27.74 6.58 -14.86
N GLY A 232 28.07 5.29 -14.66
CA GLY A 232 27.97 4.60 -13.37
C GLY A 232 26.54 4.25 -12.96
N HIS A 233 25.65 4.05 -13.93
CA HIS A 233 24.21 3.85 -13.73
C HIS A 233 23.74 2.41 -14.04
N GLU A 234 24.67 1.44 -14.05
CA GLU A 234 24.34 0.02 -14.22
C GLU A 234 23.32 -0.47 -13.19
N GLY A 235 22.36 -1.28 -13.63
CA GLY A 235 21.27 -1.78 -12.78
C GLY A 235 20.21 -0.74 -12.39
N LYS A 236 20.42 0.55 -12.71
CA LYS A 236 19.41 1.62 -12.52
C LYS A 236 18.72 2.02 -13.82
N ILE A 237 19.41 1.87 -14.95
CA ILE A 237 18.87 2.15 -16.29
C ILE A 237 18.75 0.83 -17.05
N LEU A 238 17.53 0.55 -17.52
CA LEU A 238 17.23 -0.45 -18.55
C LEU A 238 17.14 0.25 -19.91
N ILE A 239 17.05 -0.51 -20.99
CA ILE A 239 16.93 0.03 -22.36
C ILE A 239 15.63 -0.43 -23.03
N GLY A 240 15.27 0.22 -24.12
CA GLY A 240 14.19 -0.20 -25.00
C GLY A 240 14.47 0.22 -26.44
N SER A 241 13.56 -0.11 -27.36
CA SER A 241 13.64 0.35 -28.75
C SER A 241 12.25 0.39 -29.39
N ASP A 242 12.03 1.39 -30.25
CA ASP A 242 10.99 1.39 -31.28
C ASP A 242 11.64 1.05 -32.63
N PRO A 243 11.50 -0.20 -33.09
CA PRO A 243 11.74 -0.54 -34.47
C PRO A 243 10.93 0.24 -35.51
N ALA A 244 9.66 0.58 -35.27
CA ALA A 244 8.69 1.06 -36.27
C ALA A 244 8.64 0.17 -37.53
N SER A 245 8.45 -1.13 -37.33
CA SER A 245 8.75 -2.15 -38.36
C SER A 245 7.86 -2.09 -39.62
N SER A 246 6.77 -1.33 -39.60
CA SER A 246 5.95 -1.00 -40.77
C SER A 246 6.77 -0.32 -41.89
N GLU A 247 7.67 0.60 -41.54
CA GLU A 247 8.44 1.42 -42.50
C GLU A 247 9.40 0.59 -43.38
N PHE A 248 9.87 -0.55 -42.87
CA PHE A 248 10.77 -1.47 -43.59
C PHE A 248 10.14 -2.81 -43.95
N TRP A 249 8.83 -2.98 -43.78
CA TRP A 249 8.10 -4.13 -44.29
C TRP A 249 7.96 -4.07 -45.82
N LYS A 250 8.17 -5.22 -46.48
CA LYS A 250 7.97 -5.44 -47.92
C LYS A 250 6.87 -6.48 -48.07
N GLY A 251 5.62 -6.02 -48.11
CA GLY A 251 4.43 -6.89 -48.07
C GLY A 251 4.27 -7.81 -49.29
N ASP A 252 4.88 -7.47 -50.41
CA ASP A 252 4.97 -8.30 -51.62
C ASP A 252 5.96 -9.47 -51.47
N GLU A 253 7.06 -9.27 -50.73
CA GLU A 253 8.04 -10.30 -50.39
C GLU A 253 7.74 -11.03 -49.07
N GLN A 254 6.83 -10.49 -48.26
CA GLN A 254 6.55 -10.87 -46.86
C GLN A 254 7.82 -10.88 -45.99
N LYS A 255 8.63 -9.82 -46.11
CA LYS A 255 9.92 -9.68 -45.39
C LYS A 255 10.16 -8.26 -44.88
N TYR A 256 10.96 -8.17 -43.82
CA TYR A 256 11.48 -6.94 -43.24
C TYR A 256 12.87 -6.64 -43.84
N ASP A 257 13.03 -5.50 -44.52
CA ASP A 257 14.26 -5.10 -45.20
C ASP A 257 15.14 -4.20 -44.30
N MET A 258 16.07 -4.82 -43.58
CA MET A 258 16.96 -4.10 -42.65
C MET A 258 17.93 -3.14 -43.35
N ASP A 259 18.01 -3.16 -44.69
CA ASP A 259 18.82 -2.25 -45.50
C ASP A 259 17.97 -1.24 -46.30
N PHE A 260 16.67 -1.03 -46.00
CA PHE A 260 15.74 -0.29 -46.89
C PHE A 260 16.17 1.14 -47.29
N LYS A 261 17.09 1.76 -46.52
CA LYS A 261 17.67 3.10 -46.77
C LYS A 261 18.93 3.06 -47.66
N SER A 262 19.45 1.87 -47.95
CA SER A 262 20.57 1.64 -48.87
C SER A 262 20.11 1.74 -50.32
N SER A 263 20.95 2.34 -51.18
CA SER A 263 20.73 2.30 -52.64
C SER A 263 20.99 0.92 -53.26
N ASN A 264 21.62 0.00 -52.51
CA ASN A 264 21.82 -1.40 -52.88
C ASN A 264 21.54 -2.28 -51.64
N PRO A 265 20.27 -2.57 -51.30
CA PRO A 265 19.92 -3.41 -50.16
C PRO A 265 20.35 -4.86 -50.41
N LYS A 266 20.87 -5.52 -49.38
CA LYS A 266 21.42 -6.87 -49.48
C LYS A 266 20.35 -7.95 -49.25
N PRO A 267 20.25 -8.99 -50.10
CA PRO A 267 19.26 -10.06 -49.90
C PRO A 267 19.34 -10.75 -48.53
N GLU A 268 20.53 -10.89 -47.95
CA GLU A 268 20.74 -11.47 -46.62
C GLU A 268 20.22 -10.61 -45.46
N ASN A 269 19.98 -9.31 -45.68
CA ASN A 269 19.45 -8.37 -44.70
C ASN A 269 17.90 -8.27 -44.76
N LYS A 270 17.26 -8.97 -45.70
CA LYS A 270 15.80 -9.16 -45.73
C LYS A 270 15.40 -10.36 -44.86
N LYS A 271 14.69 -10.11 -43.76
CA LYS A 271 14.30 -11.10 -42.74
C LYS A 271 12.85 -11.53 -42.86
N THR A 272 12.56 -12.81 -42.67
CA THR A 272 11.17 -13.27 -42.41
C THR A 272 10.72 -12.88 -41.00
N ARG A 273 9.43 -13.01 -40.72
CA ARG A 273 8.87 -12.85 -39.37
C ARG A 273 9.59 -13.70 -38.33
N GLU A 274 9.86 -14.97 -38.64
CA GLU A 274 10.50 -15.92 -37.73
C GLU A 274 11.96 -15.51 -37.42
N GLU A 275 12.67 -14.97 -38.42
CA GLU A 275 14.02 -14.43 -38.25
C GLU A 275 14.02 -13.14 -37.42
N MET A 276 12.97 -12.30 -37.53
CA MET A 276 12.78 -11.12 -36.69
C MET A 276 12.42 -11.51 -35.24
N VAL A 277 11.48 -12.44 -35.02
CA VAL A 277 11.18 -13.00 -33.69
C VAL A 277 12.45 -13.55 -33.03
N ALA A 278 13.26 -14.33 -33.75
CA ALA A 278 14.53 -14.84 -33.24
C ALA A 278 15.55 -13.73 -32.94
N THR A 279 15.54 -12.63 -33.69
CA THR A 279 16.41 -11.47 -33.46
C THR A 279 16.01 -10.69 -32.21
N TYR A 280 14.73 -10.34 -32.05
CA TYR A 280 14.24 -9.68 -30.84
C TYR A 280 14.43 -10.54 -29.60
N LYS A 281 14.15 -11.85 -29.68
CA LYS A 281 14.40 -12.77 -28.56
C LYS A 281 15.88 -12.80 -28.18
N ARG A 282 16.80 -12.86 -29.16
CA ARG A 282 18.26 -12.78 -28.90
C ARG A 282 18.62 -11.47 -28.19
N PHE A 283 18.06 -10.34 -28.62
CA PHE A 283 18.32 -9.06 -27.98
C PHE A 283 17.80 -9.03 -26.53
N CYS A 284 16.59 -9.54 -26.26
CA CYS A 284 16.03 -9.64 -24.90
C CYS A 284 16.81 -10.63 -23.99
N ASP A 285 17.40 -11.68 -24.56
CA ASP A 285 18.27 -12.62 -23.82
C ASP A 285 19.65 -12.01 -23.50
N THR A 286 20.11 -11.03 -24.29
CA THR A 286 21.49 -10.48 -24.26
C THR A 286 21.60 -9.13 -23.54
N TYR A 287 20.57 -8.30 -23.66
CA TYR A 287 20.54 -6.92 -23.18
C TYR A 287 19.37 -6.71 -22.20
N PRO A 288 19.48 -5.73 -21.28
CA PRO A 288 18.42 -5.41 -20.32
C PRO A 288 17.29 -4.62 -20.99
N ILE A 289 16.62 -5.23 -21.98
CA ILE A 289 15.49 -4.66 -22.68
C ILE A 289 14.24 -4.77 -21.81
N ALA A 290 13.66 -3.63 -21.45
CA ALA A 290 12.39 -3.54 -20.74
C ALA A 290 11.19 -3.37 -21.68
N LEU A 291 11.41 -2.79 -22.87
CA LEU A 291 10.36 -2.36 -23.79
C LEU A 291 10.78 -2.57 -25.26
N LEU A 292 9.85 -3.10 -26.06
CA LEU A 292 9.90 -3.12 -27.53
C LEU A 292 8.59 -2.60 -28.11
N GLU A 293 8.65 -1.49 -28.85
CA GLU A 293 7.52 -0.85 -29.52
C GLU A 293 7.47 -1.25 -31.00
N ASP A 294 6.29 -1.59 -31.53
CA ASP A 294 6.06 -2.05 -32.92
C ASP A 294 7.18 -2.92 -33.56
N PRO A 295 7.53 -4.06 -32.94
CA PRO A 295 8.52 -5.00 -33.46
C PRO A 295 8.14 -5.66 -34.80
N PHE A 296 6.88 -5.55 -35.24
CA PHE A 296 6.39 -6.04 -36.53
C PHE A 296 5.47 -5.00 -37.19
N ALA A 297 5.11 -5.20 -38.45
CA ALA A 297 4.24 -4.27 -39.18
C ALA A 297 2.83 -4.16 -38.52
N GLU A 298 2.13 -3.05 -38.75
CA GLU A 298 0.86 -2.68 -38.08
C GLU A 298 -0.31 -3.67 -38.25
N GLU A 299 -0.28 -4.55 -39.27
CA GLU A 299 -1.25 -5.64 -39.46
C GLU A 299 -0.69 -7.03 -39.13
N ASP A 300 0.59 -7.13 -38.74
CA ASP A 300 1.24 -8.38 -38.34
C ASP A 300 1.00 -8.72 -36.86
N PHE A 301 -0.27 -8.89 -36.50
CA PHE A 301 -0.67 -9.37 -35.16
C PHE A 301 -0.08 -10.76 -34.84
N GLU A 302 0.27 -11.56 -35.86
CA GLU A 302 0.84 -12.89 -35.65
C GLU A 302 2.29 -12.82 -35.14
N GLY A 303 3.14 -12.00 -35.77
CA GLY A 303 4.51 -11.75 -35.30
C GLY A 303 4.54 -11.22 -33.87
N HIS A 304 3.69 -10.22 -33.58
CA HIS A 304 3.49 -9.70 -32.23
C HIS A 304 3.11 -10.80 -31.24
N SER A 305 2.07 -11.61 -31.54
CA SER A 305 1.62 -12.71 -30.67
C SER A 305 2.72 -13.76 -30.42
N GLN A 306 3.51 -14.09 -31.44
CA GLN A 306 4.62 -15.03 -31.32
C GLN A 306 5.74 -14.49 -30.41
N LEU A 307 6.10 -13.21 -30.54
CA LEU A 307 7.12 -12.58 -29.68
C LEU A 307 6.62 -12.43 -28.24
N THR A 308 5.39 -11.93 -28.04
CA THR A 308 4.77 -11.76 -26.72
C THR A 308 4.68 -13.09 -25.97
N ALA A 309 4.36 -14.19 -26.66
CA ALA A 309 4.37 -15.53 -26.06
C ALA A 309 5.77 -16.04 -25.63
N LEU A 310 6.85 -15.45 -26.15
CA LEU A 310 8.24 -15.84 -25.84
C LEU A 310 8.92 -14.96 -24.77
N VAL A 311 8.57 -13.67 -24.70
CA VAL A 311 9.26 -12.69 -23.81
C VAL A 311 8.32 -11.78 -23.00
N GLY A 312 7.00 -11.82 -23.22
CA GLY A 312 6.02 -10.92 -22.59
C GLY A 312 5.88 -11.04 -21.07
N ASP A 313 6.42 -12.10 -20.45
CA ASP A 313 6.53 -12.22 -18.99
C ASP A 313 7.62 -11.30 -18.38
N LYS A 314 8.45 -10.67 -19.22
CA LYS A 314 9.65 -9.89 -18.81
C LYS A 314 9.81 -8.56 -19.55
N VAL A 315 9.22 -8.42 -20.73
CA VAL A 315 9.38 -7.29 -21.63
C VAL A 315 7.99 -6.75 -21.99
N GLU A 316 7.81 -5.45 -21.89
CA GLU A 316 6.62 -4.77 -22.43
C GLU A 316 6.75 -4.72 -23.96
N ILE A 317 5.96 -5.54 -24.63
CA ILE A 317 5.69 -5.41 -26.06
C ILE A 317 4.59 -4.36 -26.18
N VAL A 318 4.91 -3.23 -26.80
CA VAL A 318 4.03 -2.08 -26.94
C VAL A 318 3.54 -2.02 -28.38
N GLY A 319 2.22 -1.94 -28.57
CA GLY A 319 1.64 -1.62 -29.87
C GLY A 319 1.35 -0.12 -29.98
N ASP A 320 1.86 0.51 -31.05
CA ASP A 320 1.54 1.89 -31.45
C ASP A 320 0.68 1.92 -32.71
N ASP A 321 1.27 1.84 -33.92
CA ASP A 321 0.55 1.74 -35.20
C ASP A 321 -0.38 0.52 -35.20
N LEU A 322 0.00 -0.55 -34.51
CA LEU A 322 -0.84 -1.74 -34.28
C LEU A 322 -2.22 -1.36 -33.69
N TYR A 323 -2.32 -0.30 -32.90
CA TYR A 323 -3.55 0.10 -32.19
C TYR A 323 -4.07 1.50 -32.51
N CYS A 324 -3.23 2.46 -32.89
CA CYS A 324 -3.55 3.88 -33.09
C CYS A 324 -4.39 4.49 -31.94
N THR A 325 -4.11 4.10 -30.69
CA THR A 325 -4.90 4.48 -29.49
C THR A 325 -6.42 4.15 -29.63
N ASN A 326 -6.79 3.19 -30.49
CA ASN A 326 -8.18 2.88 -30.83
C ASN A 326 -8.71 1.66 -30.05
N VAL A 327 -9.77 1.88 -29.25
CA VAL A 327 -10.45 0.85 -28.44
C VAL A 327 -10.76 -0.44 -29.21
N LYS A 328 -11.16 -0.35 -30.49
CA LYS A 328 -11.47 -1.53 -31.31
C LYS A 328 -10.22 -2.35 -31.66
N ARG A 329 -9.11 -1.68 -31.98
CA ARG A 329 -7.84 -2.34 -32.32
C ARG A 329 -7.16 -2.91 -31.07
N VAL A 330 -7.20 -2.18 -29.95
CA VAL A 330 -6.79 -2.68 -28.62
C VAL A 330 -7.55 -3.96 -28.26
N GLN A 331 -8.87 -4.01 -28.47
CA GLN A 331 -9.66 -5.22 -28.24
C GLN A 331 -9.20 -6.40 -29.12
N MET A 332 -8.91 -6.17 -30.42
CA MET A 332 -8.31 -7.21 -31.27
C MET A 332 -6.93 -7.66 -30.77
N GLY A 333 -6.13 -6.75 -30.23
CA GLY A 333 -4.84 -7.07 -29.60
C GLY A 333 -5.00 -7.98 -28.38
N LEU A 334 -5.95 -7.67 -27.51
CA LEU A 334 -6.35 -8.48 -26.35
C LEU A 334 -6.83 -9.87 -26.76
N ASP A 335 -7.77 -9.94 -27.72
CA ASP A 335 -8.37 -11.18 -28.21
C ASP A 335 -7.32 -12.12 -28.84
N LYS A 336 -6.35 -11.56 -29.57
CA LYS A 336 -5.24 -12.31 -30.20
C LYS A 336 -4.06 -12.55 -29.26
N LYS A 337 -3.98 -11.86 -28.11
CA LYS A 337 -2.79 -11.77 -27.24
C LYS A 337 -1.55 -11.26 -27.98
N ALA A 338 -1.74 -10.27 -28.84
CA ALA A 338 -0.68 -9.72 -29.68
C ALA A 338 0.41 -9.03 -28.86
N THR A 339 0.02 -8.23 -27.85
CA THR A 339 0.95 -7.48 -27.00
C THR A 339 0.51 -7.56 -25.52
N ASN A 340 1.25 -6.92 -24.63
CA ASN A 340 0.93 -6.72 -23.21
C ASN A 340 0.89 -5.23 -22.81
N ALA A 341 1.22 -4.32 -23.72
CA ALA A 341 1.07 -2.88 -23.55
C ALA A 341 0.59 -2.16 -24.82
N MET A 342 0.14 -0.91 -24.64
CA MET A 342 -0.31 0.03 -25.68
C MET A 342 0.41 1.37 -25.52
N LEU A 343 0.82 1.97 -26.64
CA LEU A 343 1.23 3.37 -26.68
C LEU A 343 -0.01 4.27 -26.80
N LEU A 344 -0.08 5.32 -25.99
CA LEU A 344 -1.19 6.26 -25.98
C LEU A 344 -0.73 7.61 -26.55
N LYS A 345 -1.09 7.87 -27.81
CA LYS A 345 -0.90 9.13 -28.52
C LYS A 345 -2.27 9.77 -28.75
N VAL A 346 -2.61 10.80 -27.97
CA VAL A 346 -3.97 11.41 -27.93
C VAL A 346 -4.49 11.88 -29.30
N ASN A 347 -3.59 12.23 -30.23
CA ASN A 347 -3.96 12.70 -31.57
C ASN A 347 -4.30 11.57 -32.56
N GLN A 348 -3.84 10.34 -32.32
CA GLN A 348 -4.20 9.17 -33.14
C GLN A 348 -5.68 8.83 -33.04
N ILE A 349 -6.30 9.08 -31.88
CA ILE A 349 -7.74 8.86 -31.67
C ILE A 349 -8.55 10.17 -31.74
N GLY A 350 -7.97 11.30 -31.35
CA GLY A 350 -8.51 12.65 -31.62
C GLY A 350 -9.42 13.26 -30.55
N SER A 351 -9.58 12.64 -29.37
CA SER A 351 -10.25 13.26 -28.23
C SER A 351 -9.73 12.73 -26.88
N VAL A 352 -9.87 13.53 -25.82
CA VAL A 352 -9.50 13.14 -24.45
C VAL A 352 -10.37 11.99 -23.95
N SER A 353 -11.69 12.02 -24.21
CA SER A 353 -12.61 10.96 -23.78
C SER A 353 -12.32 9.60 -24.42
N GLU A 354 -12.01 9.55 -25.71
CA GLU A 354 -11.64 8.29 -26.38
C GLU A 354 -10.25 7.80 -25.94
N SER A 355 -9.31 8.71 -25.70
CA SER A 355 -7.98 8.37 -25.15
C SER A 355 -8.09 7.72 -23.77
N ILE A 356 -8.91 8.28 -22.88
CA ILE A 356 -9.19 7.71 -21.55
C ILE A 356 -9.93 6.37 -21.67
N ALA A 357 -10.79 6.17 -22.68
CA ALA A 357 -11.45 4.90 -22.91
C ALA A 357 -10.46 3.79 -23.36
N ALA A 358 -9.49 4.11 -24.23
CA ALA A 358 -8.44 3.19 -24.64
C ALA A 358 -7.47 2.85 -23.49
N TRP A 359 -7.04 3.87 -22.73
CA TRP A 359 -6.30 3.71 -21.48
C TRP A 359 -7.04 2.76 -20.52
N LYS A 360 -8.34 3.00 -20.32
CA LYS A 360 -9.16 2.20 -19.40
C LYS A 360 -9.29 0.75 -19.85
N LEU A 361 -9.51 0.50 -21.13
CA LEU A 361 -9.57 -0.87 -21.67
C LEU A 361 -8.26 -1.64 -21.40
N CYS A 362 -7.11 -0.99 -21.61
CA CYS A 362 -5.81 -1.59 -21.28
C CYS A 362 -5.68 -1.86 -19.78
N ARG A 363 -5.99 -0.87 -18.93
CA ARG A 363 -5.90 -0.97 -17.47
C ARG A 363 -6.80 -2.05 -16.88
N ASP A 364 -8.05 -2.13 -17.33
CA ASP A 364 -9.03 -3.14 -16.91
C ASP A 364 -8.58 -4.57 -17.31
N ASN A 365 -7.70 -4.69 -18.31
CA ASN A 365 -7.07 -5.95 -18.74
C ASN A 365 -5.60 -6.10 -18.29
N LYS A 366 -5.12 -5.26 -17.35
CA LYS A 366 -3.76 -5.25 -16.78
C LYS A 366 -2.62 -5.00 -17.78
N TRP A 367 -2.90 -4.38 -18.92
CA TRP A 367 -1.86 -3.96 -19.86
C TRP A 367 -1.10 -2.72 -19.38
N GLY A 368 0.16 -2.63 -19.78
CA GLY A 368 0.94 -1.40 -19.70
C GLY A 368 0.34 -0.31 -20.60
N VAL A 369 0.43 0.95 -20.18
CA VAL A 369 0.06 2.10 -21.02
C VAL A 369 1.15 3.14 -20.96
N PHE A 370 1.76 3.41 -22.11
CA PHE A 370 2.84 4.37 -22.27
C PHE A 370 2.29 5.61 -22.96
N VAL A 371 2.03 6.69 -22.21
CA VAL A 371 1.62 7.96 -22.80
C VAL A 371 2.79 8.55 -23.56
N SER A 372 2.58 8.92 -24.82
CA SER A 372 3.63 9.31 -25.76
C SER A 372 3.33 10.62 -26.48
N HIS A 373 4.42 11.26 -26.91
CA HIS A 373 4.47 12.46 -27.73
C HIS A 373 4.28 12.14 -29.23
N ARG A 374 4.51 13.11 -30.12
CA ARG A 374 4.84 12.84 -31.54
C ARG A 374 6.12 13.58 -31.94
N SER A 375 6.81 13.11 -32.99
CA SER A 375 8.01 13.78 -33.52
C SER A 375 7.80 15.25 -33.94
N GLY A 376 6.58 15.64 -34.29
CA GLY A 376 6.15 17.04 -34.41
C GLY A 376 5.41 17.55 -33.18
N GLU A 377 6.13 17.79 -32.09
CA GLU A 377 5.58 18.34 -30.84
C GLU A 377 5.41 19.87 -30.85
N THR A 378 4.78 20.40 -29.79
CA THR A 378 4.59 21.85 -29.55
C THR A 378 5.10 22.25 -28.16
N GLU A 379 4.87 23.50 -27.72
CA GLU A 379 5.10 23.90 -26.32
C GLU A 379 4.06 23.35 -25.32
N ASP A 380 3.09 22.57 -25.80
CA ASP A 380 1.97 22.08 -25.00
C ASP A 380 2.37 20.91 -24.08
N THR A 381 2.09 21.03 -22.78
CA THR A 381 2.47 20.03 -21.77
C THR A 381 1.36 19.03 -21.41
N PHE A 382 0.27 18.92 -22.20
CA PHE A 382 -0.94 18.16 -21.82
C PHE A 382 -0.65 16.71 -21.41
N ILE A 383 0.25 16.03 -22.11
CA ILE A 383 0.56 14.63 -21.85
C ILE A 383 1.22 14.39 -20.48
N ALA A 384 1.90 15.39 -19.91
CA ALA A 384 2.47 15.27 -18.57
C ALA A 384 1.38 15.17 -17.49
N ASP A 385 0.31 15.95 -17.62
CA ASP A 385 -0.87 15.87 -16.75
C ASP A 385 -1.72 14.62 -17.01
N LEU A 386 -1.64 14.04 -18.22
CA LEU A 386 -2.34 12.80 -18.59
C LEU A 386 -1.68 11.53 -18.02
N THR A 387 -0.37 11.57 -17.75
CA THR A 387 0.40 10.40 -17.30
C THR A 387 0.35 10.20 -15.78
N ASP A 388 -0.86 10.33 -15.20
CA ASP A 388 -1.09 10.40 -13.76
C ASP A 388 -1.57 9.04 -13.19
N GLY A 389 -0.83 8.52 -12.20
CA GLY A 389 -0.96 7.16 -11.67
C GLY A 389 -1.87 6.98 -10.45
N LEU A 390 -1.30 6.63 -9.29
CA LEU A 390 -2.01 5.98 -8.17
C LEU A 390 -1.52 6.39 -6.75
N HIS A 391 -2.40 7.00 -5.93
CA HIS A 391 -2.08 7.51 -4.56
C HIS A 391 -2.69 6.71 -3.40
N TYR A 392 -2.34 7.14 -2.18
CA TYR A 392 -2.41 6.49 -0.87
C TYR A 392 -3.30 7.26 0.11
N THR A 393 -3.83 6.61 1.15
CA THR A 393 -4.68 7.23 2.19
C THR A 393 -4.36 6.81 3.64
N GLN A 394 -4.67 5.59 4.09
CA GLN A 394 -4.95 5.30 5.51
C GLN A 394 -4.67 3.82 5.95
N ALA A 395 -4.87 3.48 7.24
CA ALA A 395 -4.95 2.15 7.87
C ALA A 395 -5.43 2.25 9.34
N ALA A 396 -5.50 1.13 10.08
CA ALA A 396 -5.53 1.02 11.56
C ALA A 396 -5.33 -0.46 12.02
N THR A 397 -5.49 -0.83 13.30
CA THR A 397 -5.36 -2.26 13.71
C THR A 397 -6.43 -2.84 14.62
N GLY A 398 -6.81 -4.08 14.28
CA GLY A 398 -7.49 -5.04 15.11
C GLY A 398 -6.58 -6.15 15.68
N GLY A 399 -6.79 -7.39 15.24
CA GLY A 399 -6.23 -8.63 15.82
C GLY A 399 -4.80 -8.98 15.45
N THR A 400 -4.59 -9.89 14.48
CA THR A 400 -3.27 -10.44 14.08
C THR A 400 -3.16 -10.70 12.55
N HIS A 401 -3.70 -9.77 11.75
CA HIS A 401 -4.22 -9.97 10.39
C HIS A 401 -3.59 -9.03 9.38
N THR A 402 -3.99 -9.10 8.10
CA THR A 402 -4.17 -7.89 7.29
C THR A 402 -5.28 -8.06 6.22
N VAL A 403 -5.86 -6.97 5.78
CA VAL A 403 -6.67 -6.83 4.56
C VAL A 403 -6.18 -5.57 3.85
N LEU A 404 -5.75 -5.72 2.60
CA LEU A 404 -4.84 -4.78 1.96
C LEU A 404 -5.43 -4.34 0.61
N LEU A 405 -5.79 -3.05 0.43
CA LEU A 405 -6.76 -2.64 -0.60
C LEU A 405 -6.41 -1.32 -1.33
N ARG A 406 -7.08 -1.10 -2.46
CA ARG A 406 -6.81 -0.07 -3.46
C ARG A 406 -8.03 0.83 -3.73
N SER A 407 -8.39 0.97 -5.00
CA SER A 407 -9.53 1.69 -5.57
C SER A 407 -10.34 0.78 -6.52
N ASP A 408 -9.97 -0.50 -6.55
CA ASP A 408 -10.04 -1.45 -7.67
C ASP A 408 -9.62 -2.84 -7.11
N GLY A 409 -10.24 -3.97 -7.52
CA GLY A 409 -10.13 -5.19 -6.69
C GLY A 409 -10.49 -6.58 -7.25
N GLU A 410 -10.25 -7.58 -6.39
CA GLU A 410 -10.47 -9.04 -6.44
C GLU A 410 -10.18 -9.53 -4.98
N VAL A 411 -10.14 -10.84 -4.65
CA VAL A 411 -9.67 -11.29 -3.33
C VAL A 411 -8.68 -12.47 -3.40
N GLU A 412 -7.50 -12.33 -2.80
CA GLU A 412 -6.62 -13.43 -2.37
C GLU A 412 -6.68 -13.44 -0.85
N VAL A 413 -6.70 -14.61 -0.23
CA VAL A 413 -6.73 -14.76 1.21
C VAL A 413 -5.49 -15.55 1.57
N PHE A 414 -4.50 -14.94 2.24
CA PHE A 414 -3.18 -15.54 2.50
C PHE A 414 -2.88 -15.74 4.00
N GLY A 415 -1.90 -16.59 4.35
CA GLY A 415 -1.35 -16.72 5.71
C GLY A 415 -1.02 -18.15 6.21
N ALA A 416 -1.83 -18.65 7.16
CA ALA A 416 -1.24 -18.95 8.47
C ALA A 416 -1.94 -20.00 9.41
N ILE A 417 -2.96 -20.78 8.99
CA ILE A 417 -3.91 -21.53 9.86
C ILE A 417 -3.34 -22.10 11.18
N LEU A 418 -3.96 -21.73 12.30
CA LEU A 418 -3.52 -22.02 13.67
C LEU A 418 -4.16 -23.31 14.23
N LEU A 419 -3.46 -24.46 14.11
CA LEU A 419 -3.93 -25.78 14.57
C LEU A 419 -2.81 -26.68 15.13
N ASN A 420 -3.04 -27.32 16.28
CA ASN A 420 -2.11 -28.30 16.88
C ASN A 420 -2.33 -29.71 16.28
N VAL A 421 -1.60 -30.04 15.21
CA VAL A 421 -1.57 -31.39 14.62
C VAL A 421 -0.12 -31.83 14.37
N ARG A 422 0.33 -32.84 15.13
CA ARG A 422 1.63 -33.53 14.96
C ARG A 422 2.91 -32.66 15.10
N ASN A 423 2.96 -31.76 16.09
CA ASN A 423 4.17 -31.02 16.48
C ASN A 423 4.87 -30.23 15.35
N GLN A 424 4.11 -29.75 14.35
CA GLN A 424 4.62 -28.84 13.32
C GLN A 424 3.75 -27.60 13.24
N THR A 425 4.27 -26.48 13.76
CA THR A 425 3.77 -25.14 13.40
C THR A 425 3.97 -24.95 11.90
N ARG A 426 2.95 -24.47 11.19
CA ARG A 426 3.04 -24.14 9.76
C ARG A 426 2.34 -22.81 9.50
N HIS A 427 2.78 -22.15 8.44
CA HIS A 427 2.10 -21.05 7.76
C HIS A 427 1.31 -21.70 6.58
N VAL A 428 -0.03 -21.59 6.45
CA VAL A 428 -0.90 -22.67 5.86
C VAL A 428 -2.10 -22.23 4.99
N PRO A 429 -2.37 -22.90 3.83
CA PRO A 429 -3.58 -22.77 3.00
C PRO A 429 -4.75 -23.71 3.37
N PHE A 430 -5.96 -23.42 2.86
CA PHE A 430 -7.24 -24.04 3.28
C PHE A 430 -8.00 -24.83 2.19
N GLU A 431 -9.32 -24.64 1.97
CA GLU A 431 -10.19 -25.72 1.47
C GLU A 431 -10.93 -25.50 0.14
N ILE A 432 -11.53 -24.33 -0.15
CA ILE A 432 -12.41 -24.16 -1.34
C ILE A 432 -12.16 -22.84 -2.10
N VAL A 433 -12.28 -22.88 -3.43
CA VAL A 433 -12.45 -21.73 -4.33
C VAL A 433 -13.87 -21.76 -4.94
N PRO A 434 -14.80 -20.89 -4.50
CA PRO A 434 -16.20 -20.86 -4.98
C PRO A 434 -16.47 -19.93 -6.19
N GLU A 435 -17.71 -19.41 -6.31
CA GLU A 435 -18.16 -18.44 -7.33
C GLU A 435 -17.48 -17.07 -7.17
N LEU A 436 -17.66 -16.12 -8.13
CA LEU A 436 -16.76 -14.95 -8.28
C LEU A 436 -17.44 -13.55 -8.35
N PRO A 437 -16.87 -12.50 -7.69
CA PRO A 437 -17.35 -11.10 -7.70
C PRO A 437 -16.89 -10.29 -8.93
N SER A 438 -17.53 -9.13 -9.18
CA SER A 438 -17.11 -8.16 -10.21
C SER A 438 -17.68 -6.75 -9.95
N GLY A 439 -17.11 -5.71 -10.56
CA GLY A 439 -17.45 -4.28 -10.34
C GLY A 439 -16.65 -3.62 -9.20
N THR A 440 -15.45 -4.09 -8.95
CA THR A 440 -14.73 -4.10 -7.67
C THR A 440 -14.08 -2.77 -7.21
N THR A 441 -14.84 -1.69 -7.07
CA THR A 441 -14.35 -0.33 -6.71
C THR A 441 -13.99 -0.11 -5.21
N TYR A 442 -13.63 -1.15 -4.46
CA TYR A 442 -13.36 -1.07 -3.01
C TYR A 442 -12.28 -0.01 -2.69
N THR A 443 -12.51 0.89 -1.72
CA THR A 443 -11.66 2.10 -1.59
C THR A 443 -10.99 2.39 -0.23
N GLN A 444 -11.47 1.86 0.92
CA GLN A 444 -10.85 2.09 2.25
C GLN A 444 -11.03 0.92 3.26
N VAL A 445 -9.94 0.51 3.94
CA VAL A 445 -9.68 -0.47 5.04
C VAL A 445 -10.19 -0.24 6.47
N ALA A 446 -11.04 -1.10 7.00
CA ALA A 446 -11.32 -1.22 8.44
C ALA A 446 -10.71 -2.49 9.09
N ALA A 447 -10.94 -2.71 10.40
CA ALA A 447 -10.17 -3.62 11.27
C ALA A 447 -11.08 -4.26 12.34
N GLY A 448 -10.71 -5.47 12.82
CA GLY A 448 -11.57 -6.33 13.63
C GLY A 448 -10.85 -7.46 14.37
N PHE A 449 -11.53 -8.60 14.61
CA PHE A 449 -10.94 -9.72 15.35
C PHE A 449 -11.46 -11.13 14.99
N HIS A 450 -12.49 -11.33 14.14
CA HIS A 450 -12.86 -12.63 13.50
C HIS A 450 -13.20 -12.51 12.01
N HIS A 451 -13.18 -11.33 11.37
CA HIS A 451 -13.51 -11.20 9.94
C HIS A 451 -12.96 -9.91 9.28
N ALA A 452 -12.73 -9.90 7.96
CA ALA A 452 -13.06 -8.74 7.09
C ALA A 452 -14.60 -8.56 7.09
N ILE A 453 -15.34 -7.63 6.47
CA ILE A 453 -16.82 -7.54 6.73
C ILE A 453 -17.67 -6.99 5.59
N ALA A 454 -18.97 -6.97 5.86
CA ALA A 454 -20.02 -6.21 5.21
C ALA A 454 -20.65 -6.87 3.98
N LEU A 455 -20.11 -6.69 2.77
CA LEU A 455 -20.95 -6.70 1.58
C LEU A 455 -20.26 -7.18 0.26
N ARG A 456 -20.97 -7.72 -0.75
CA ARG A 456 -20.43 -8.06 -2.10
C ARG A 456 -21.00 -7.26 -3.30
N SER A 457 -21.72 -7.86 -4.27
CA SER A 457 -22.26 -7.25 -5.54
C SER A 457 -23.44 -6.23 -5.43
N ASP A 458 -24.69 -6.72 -5.57
CA ASP A 458 -25.97 -5.98 -5.41
C ASP A 458 -26.28 -5.50 -3.96
N GLY A 459 -26.90 -6.35 -3.11
CA GLY A 459 -27.37 -5.97 -1.77
C GLY A 459 -27.97 -7.14 -0.98
N GLN A 460 -27.10 -8.11 -0.67
CA GLN A 460 -27.36 -9.44 -0.08
C GLN A 460 -26.12 -9.89 0.75
N ALA A 461 -26.11 -11.08 1.40
CA ALA A 461 -24.93 -11.56 2.11
C ALA A 461 -24.76 -13.10 2.22
N PHE A 462 -23.53 -13.58 1.96
CA PHE A 462 -22.91 -14.87 2.31
C PHE A 462 -21.38 -14.64 2.42
N ALA A 463 -20.65 -15.32 3.32
CA ALA A 463 -19.42 -14.78 3.93
C ALA A 463 -18.28 -15.78 4.23
N PHE A 464 -17.21 -15.32 4.88
CA PHE A 464 -16.06 -16.14 5.30
C PHE A 464 -15.55 -15.79 6.73
N ASP A 465 -15.54 -16.73 7.68
CA ASP A 465 -15.63 -16.43 9.14
C ASP A 465 -14.41 -16.87 9.98
N GLU A 466 -14.31 -16.42 11.24
CA GLU A 466 -13.62 -17.17 12.30
C GLU A 466 -14.60 -17.72 13.35
N GLY A 467 -14.09 -18.56 14.25
CA GLY A 467 -14.90 -19.35 15.20
C GLY A 467 -14.47 -20.83 15.26
N TYR A 468 -15.39 -21.74 14.95
CA TYR A 468 -15.33 -23.16 15.34
C TYR A 468 -15.80 -24.15 14.24
N VAL A 469 -16.81 -24.98 14.51
CA VAL A 469 -17.30 -26.13 13.73
C VAL A 469 -18.79 -26.35 14.05
N ASP A 470 -19.67 -26.59 13.07
CA ASP A 470 -21.10 -26.89 13.31
C ASP A 470 -21.36 -28.37 13.71
N GLU A 471 -22.59 -28.69 14.16
CA GLU A 471 -22.98 -30.07 14.54
C GLU A 471 -22.84 -31.09 13.38
N GLN A 472 -22.79 -30.61 12.14
CA GLN A 472 -22.61 -31.40 10.91
C GLN A 472 -21.14 -31.44 10.46
N HIS A 473 -20.22 -31.02 11.33
CA HIS A 473 -18.76 -30.97 11.12
C HIS A 473 -18.32 -30.02 9.99
N ARG A 474 -19.15 -29.05 9.61
CA ARG A 474 -18.81 -28.02 8.63
C ARG A 474 -18.19 -26.83 9.36
N ARG A 475 -16.95 -26.51 9.01
CA ARG A 475 -16.26 -25.29 9.47
C ARG A 475 -16.94 -24.10 8.78
N ARG A 476 -17.31 -23.06 9.52
CA ARG A 476 -18.33 -22.12 9.07
C ARG A 476 -17.85 -20.83 8.40
N ARG A 477 -18.67 -20.54 7.38
CA ARG A 477 -18.67 -19.48 6.38
C ARG A 477 -20.05 -18.76 6.40
N CYS A 478 -20.77 -18.82 7.54
CA CYS A 478 -22.02 -18.10 7.87
C CYS A 478 -22.46 -18.26 9.36
N VAL A 479 -23.34 -17.37 9.86
CA VAL A 479 -24.23 -17.37 11.06
C VAL A 479 -25.29 -16.27 10.83
N GLU A 480 -26.58 -16.53 10.95
CA GLU A 480 -27.64 -15.74 10.27
C GLU A 480 -28.42 -14.74 11.19
N ILE A 481 -28.06 -13.44 11.23
CA ILE A 481 -28.58 -12.37 12.15
C ILE A 481 -28.65 -10.96 11.45
N PRO A 482 -29.44 -9.94 11.87
CA PRO A 482 -29.78 -8.72 11.07
C PRO A 482 -28.73 -7.57 10.83
N PRO A 483 -29.01 -6.66 9.84
CA PRO A 483 -28.26 -5.44 9.40
C PRO A 483 -28.76 -4.10 10.05
N PRO A 484 -28.44 -2.90 9.51
CA PRO A 484 -29.11 -1.61 9.76
C PRO A 484 -30.58 -1.58 10.22
N PRO A 485 -30.92 -0.69 11.17
CA PRO A 485 -32.19 0.02 11.24
C PRO A 485 -32.46 0.79 9.94
N SER A 486 -33.71 1.20 9.72
CA SER A 486 -34.11 1.70 8.39
C SER A 486 -33.63 3.12 8.08
N GLY A 487 -33.17 3.33 6.83
CA GLY A 487 -32.63 4.59 6.28
C GLY A 487 -31.15 4.51 5.85
N LEU A 488 -30.52 3.34 5.95
CA LEU A 488 -29.12 3.15 6.37
C LEU A 488 -28.58 1.82 5.75
N ARG A 489 -27.49 1.65 4.97
CA ARG A 489 -26.52 2.53 4.26
C ARG A 489 -25.08 2.69 4.82
N TYR A 490 -24.49 1.57 5.27
CA TYR A 490 -23.25 1.25 6.05
C TYR A 490 -21.85 1.82 5.68
N VAL A 491 -21.08 2.22 6.71
CA VAL A 491 -19.69 2.76 6.78
C VAL A 491 -18.58 1.67 6.86
N GLN A 492 -17.32 2.10 7.08
CA GLN A 492 -16.43 1.68 8.19
C GLN A 492 -17.00 0.68 9.18
N VAL A 493 -16.13 -0.18 9.74
CA VAL A 493 -16.46 -1.04 10.90
C VAL A 493 -15.19 -1.17 11.76
N ALA A 494 -15.21 -0.77 13.06
CA ALA A 494 -13.97 -0.40 13.76
C ALA A 494 -13.60 -0.97 15.17
N ALA A 495 -14.33 -1.87 15.84
CA ALA A 495 -14.62 -3.29 15.59
C ALA A 495 -13.56 -4.33 15.99
N GLY A 496 -14.00 -5.57 16.23
CA GLY A 496 -13.26 -6.60 16.95
C GLY A 496 -14.09 -7.19 18.10
N ASN A 497 -13.47 -7.34 19.28
CA ASN A 497 -14.03 -8.00 20.47
C ASN A 497 -15.28 -7.32 21.11
N LEU A 498 -15.66 -7.73 22.31
CA LEU A 498 -16.97 -8.34 22.58
C LEU A 498 -18.21 -7.43 22.69
N HIS A 499 -18.31 -6.31 21.96
CA HIS A 499 -19.62 -5.68 21.76
C HIS A 499 -19.89 -5.26 20.30
N SER A 500 -21.04 -5.66 19.76
CA SER A 500 -21.73 -4.81 18.78
C SER A 500 -22.48 -3.70 19.48
N LEU A 501 -22.40 -2.51 18.90
CA LEU A 501 -22.88 -1.21 19.35
C LEU A 501 -22.82 -0.33 18.07
N MET A 502 -23.82 0.48 17.70
CA MET A 502 -23.84 1.05 16.34
C MET A 502 -24.69 2.32 16.04
N LEU A 503 -25.04 2.56 14.77
CA LEU A 503 -24.57 3.73 14.01
C LEU A 503 -25.43 4.37 12.86
N LEU A 504 -26.61 4.94 13.13
CA LEU A 504 -27.52 5.79 12.31
C LEU A 504 -26.85 6.98 11.57
N ASP A 505 -27.59 7.94 11.02
CA ASP A 505 -27.18 9.35 11.02
C ASP A 505 -27.85 10.06 12.19
N SER A 506 -27.22 9.97 13.36
CA SER A 506 -27.83 10.42 14.62
C SER A 506 -26.86 10.69 15.77
N GLY A 507 -27.42 11.12 16.90
CA GLY A 507 -26.82 10.99 18.22
C GLY A 507 -27.61 10.11 19.16
N ASP A 508 -28.33 9.12 18.63
CA ASP A 508 -29.51 8.56 19.28
C ASP A 508 -29.38 7.05 19.55
N VAL A 509 -30.35 6.51 20.28
CA VAL A 509 -30.18 5.31 21.12
C VAL A 509 -30.58 4.01 20.40
N VAL A 510 -29.51 3.33 19.91
CA VAL A 510 -28.45 0.73 19.27
C VAL A 510 -28.27 -0.51 20.27
N ILE A 511 -29.19 -1.47 20.43
CA ILE A 511 -29.22 -2.27 21.66
C ILE A 511 -27.95 -3.16 21.90
N ALA A 512 -27.40 -3.92 20.94
CA ALA A 512 -25.99 -4.38 20.90
C ALA A 512 -25.42 -5.34 22.03
N GLY A 513 -24.41 -6.16 21.70
CA GLY A 513 -23.26 -6.45 22.59
C GLY A 513 -23.23 -7.78 23.38
N ASN A 514 -22.07 -8.12 23.98
CA ASN A 514 -21.96 -9.15 25.01
C ASN A 514 -22.33 -8.57 26.37
N ARG A 515 -23.57 -8.85 26.78
CA ARG A 515 -24.27 -8.01 27.76
C ARG A 515 -24.04 -8.42 29.23
N GLN A 516 -23.04 -9.25 29.53
CA GLN A 516 -22.59 -9.54 30.90
C GLN A 516 -21.30 -8.80 31.30
N PHE A 517 -20.72 -8.11 30.33
CA PHE A 517 -19.76 -7.03 30.53
C PHE A 517 -20.48 -5.70 30.15
N PRO A 518 -21.57 -5.30 30.86
CA PRO A 518 -22.95 -5.21 30.31
C PRO A 518 -23.41 -4.09 29.36
N CYS A 519 -22.49 -3.42 28.66
CA CYS A 519 -22.80 -2.41 27.65
C CYS A 519 -23.51 -1.13 28.18
N CYS A 520 -24.82 -1.10 28.44
CA CYS A 520 -25.55 0.17 28.68
C CYS A 520 -25.44 0.71 30.12
N VAL A 521 -24.25 1.20 30.45
CA VAL A 521 -24.16 2.66 30.61
C VAL A 521 -23.17 3.26 29.58
N VAL A 522 -22.99 2.62 28.41
CA VAL A 522 -23.03 3.35 27.13
C VAL A 522 -24.18 4.35 27.23
N PRO A 523 -24.00 5.65 26.93
CA PRO A 523 -24.27 6.52 28.06
C PRO A 523 -25.47 7.47 28.04
N PRO A 524 -25.72 8.04 29.22
CA PRO A 524 -26.01 9.47 29.34
C PRO A 524 -24.83 10.33 28.85
N LYS A 525 -24.76 10.57 27.54
CA LYS A 525 -24.26 11.85 27.04
C LYS A 525 -25.39 12.90 27.13
N PRO A 526 -25.12 14.20 27.27
CA PRO A 526 -26.16 15.22 27.08
C PRO A 526 -26.73 15.20 25.64
N GLU A 527 -27.94 15.74 25.44
CA GLU A 527 -28.68 15.62 24.16
C GLU A 527 -28.06 16.39 22.99
N SER A 528 -27.49 17.58 23.25
CA SER A 528 -26.74 18.38 22.25
C SER A 528 -25.42 17.71 21.85
N VAL A 529 -24.93 16.82 22.70
CA VAL A 529 -23.87 15.90 22.38
C VAL A 529 -24.45 14.79 21.53
N ARG A 530 -23.65 14.30 20.60
CA ARG A 530 -23.80 12.95 20.07
C ARG A 530 -22.62 12.15 20.61
N TYR A 531 -22.68 10.84 20.58
CA TYR A 531 -21.48 10.07 20.89
C TYR A 531 -20.60 10.16 19.63
N LYS A 532 -20.23 11.39 19.20
CA LYS A 532 -20.16 11.80 17.78
C LYS A 532 -19.01 11.14 16.98
N GLN A 533 -18.30 10.20 17.58
CA GLN A 533 -17.09 9.50 17.14
C GLN A 533 -16.83 8.42 18.19
N VAL A 534 -15.99 7.41 17.91
CA VAL A 534 -15.78 6.30 18.85
C VAL A 534 -14.37 5.73 18.91
N ALA A 535 -14.04 5.29 20.13
CA ALA A 535 -13.00 4.30 20.42
C ALA A 535 -13.63 2.89 20.42
N ALA A 536 -13.17 2.00 21.30
CA ALA A 536 -13.90 0.78 21.70
C ALA A 536 -13.25 0.18 22.94
N GLY A 537 -13.92 -0.56 23.83
CA GLY A 537 -15.28 -1.10 23.77
C GLY A 537 -15.41 -2.29 24.71
N ASP A 538 -15.84 -3.48 24.22
CA ASP A 538 -15.66 -4.87 24.72
C ASP A 538 -16.08 -5.23 26.17
N ARG A 539 -15.88 -4.32 27.11
CA ARG A 539 -16.10 -4.44 28.54
C ARG A 539 -16.36 -3.10 29.26
N PHE A 540 -16.37 -1.93 28.60
CA PHE A 540 -16.72 -0.62 29.19
C PHE A 540 -17.04 0.50 28.17
N SER A 541 -17.11 1.76 28.65
CA SER A 541 -17.05 3.03 27.87
C SER A 541 -16.53 4.20 28.74
N LEU A 542 -16.25 5.40 28.18
CA LEU A 542 -15.38 6.43 28.81
C LEU A 542 -15.91 7.87 28.90
N PHE A 543 -16.04 8.41 30.12
CA PHE A 543 -16.65 9.73 30.34
C PHE A 543 -15.79 10.91 29.91
N LEU A 544 -16.48 12.02 29.67
CA LEU A 544 -15.99 13.20 28.99
C LEU A 544 -16.80 14.44 29.44
N ARG A 545 -16.16 15.54 29.81
CA ARG A 545 -16.78 16.78 30.33
C ARG A 545 -15.77 17.95 30.29
N THR A 546 -15.89 18.93 31.18
CA THR A 546 -15.06 20.15 31.25
C THR A 546 -14.43 20.38 32.62
N ASP A 547 -14.67 19.52 33.61
CA ASP A 547 -14.86 19.94 35.00
C ASP A 547 -14.45 18.92 36.07
N GLY A 548 -14.79 17.63 35.94
CA GLY A 548 -14.35 16.61 36.92
C GLY A 548 -15.37 15.54 37.28
N VAL A 549 -15.97 14.83 36.32
CA VAL A 549 -16.98 13.78 36.57
C VAL A 549 -16.34 12.44 36.99
N ALA A 550 -15.48 12.46 38.02
CA ALA A 550 -14.75 11.30 38.54
C ALA A 550 -15.65 10.38 39.39
N VAL A 551 -16.42 9.52 38.71
CA VAL A 551 -17.27 8.46 39.31
C VAL A 551 -17.16 7.15 38.51
N ALA A 552 -15.91 6.70 38.27
CA ALA A 552 -15.54 5.77 37.21
C ALA A 552 -16.23 4.41 37.20
N SER A 553 -16.18 3.75 36.03
CA SER A 553 -16.97 2.54 35.79
C SER A 553 -16.43 1.62 34.66
N GLY A 554 -15.96 0.42 35.04
CA GLY A 554 -15.39 -0.65 34.19
C GLY A 554 -15.07 -1.91 35.01
N THR A 555 -13.98 -2.65 34.70
CA THR A 555 -13.08 -3.41 35.64
C THR A 555 -11.88 -4.09 34.90
N VAL A 556 -10.62 -3.62 35.05
CA VAL A 556 -9.36 -4.11 34.36
C VAL A 556 -8.06 -3.90 35.19
N PRO A 557 -6.89 -4.46 34.83
CA PRO A 557 -5.91 -4.90 35.83
C PRO A 557 -4.88 -3.85 36.29
N GLU A 558 -4.87 -3.63 37.60
CA GLU A 558 -3.92 -2.78 38.35
C GLU A 558 -3.54 -3.52 39.65
N ASP A 559 -2.28 -3.89 39.87
CA ASP A 559 -1.78 -4.51 41.12
C ASP A 559 -2.56 -5.77 41.59
N GLY A 560 -3.14 -6.53 40.66
CA GLY A 560 -4.03 -7.67 40.95
C GLY A 560 -5.47 -7.28 41.33
N LYS A 561 -5.76 -5.98 41.49
CA LYS A 561 -7.12 -5.42 41.42
C LYS A 561 -7.65 -5.59 39.99
N ARG A 562 -8.98 -5.49 39.81
CA ARG A 562 -9.55 -4.93 38.57
C ARG A 562 -10.31 -3.65 38.94
N VAL A 563 -10.14 -2.58 38.15
CA VAL A 563 -10.47 -1.19 38.53
C VAL A 563 -10.96 -0.35 37.36
N ASN A 564 -11.52 0.83 37.68
CA ASN A 564 -12.23 1.72 36.76
C ASN A 564 -11.37 2.93 36.33
N LEU A 565 -11.14 3.17 35.04
CA LEU A 565 -10.19 4.14 34.46
C LEU A 565 -10.61 5.49 34.90
N GLU A 566 -9.63 6.26 35.24
CA GLU A 566 -9.81 7.68 35.28
C GLU A 566 -8.67 8.25 34.46
N ILE A 567 -9.02 9.13 33.55
CA ILE A 567 -8.11 9.85 32.71
C ILE A 567 -8.65 11.30 32.67
N PRO A 568 -7.75 12.27 32.62
CA PRO A 568 -8.03 13.66 32.97
C PRO A 568 -8.87 14.45 31.96
N GLU A 569 -9.63 15.35 32.57
CA GLU A 569 -10.20 16.61 32.11
C GLU A 569 -9.16 17.66 31.64
N PRO A 570 -9.58 18.87 31.21
CA PRO A 570 -8.67 19.97 30.96
C PRO A 570 -8.32 20.76 32.21
N GLY A 571 -9.34 21.06 33.03
CA GLY A 571 -9.45 22.41 33.58
C GLY A 571 -9.57 23.45 32.45
N PRO A 572 -8.49 24.05 31.91
CA PRO A 572 -8.64 25.23 31.05
C PRO A 572 -8.07 25.13 29.62
N GLY A 573 -8.68 25.95 28.73
CA GLY A 573 -8.12 26.43 27.44
C GLY A 573 -8.64 25.71 26.19
N MET A 574 -9.56 24.78 26.40
CA MET A 574 -9.73 23.57 25.60
C MET A 574 -10.74 22.72 26.38
N ALA A 575 -11.85 22.31 25.78
CA ALA A 575 -12.97 21.60 26.39
C ALA A 575 -13.10 20.18 25.80
N TYR A 576 -12.59 19.19 26.53
CA TYR A 576 -12.10 17.88 26.08
C TYR A 576 -13.23 16.90 25.65
N VAL A 577 -13.26 16.12 24.55
CA VAL A 577 -12.44 15.66 23.39
C VAL A 577 -11.55 14.38 23.50
N GLN A 578 -10.89 13.92 22.42
CA GLN A 578 -10.90 12.55 21.83
C GLN A 578 -10.53 11.34 22.71
N ILE A 579 -9.70 10.42 22.18
CA ILE A 579 -9.79 8.98 22.40
C ILE A 579 -8.43 8.30 22.27
N SER A 580 -8.28 7.12 22.89
CA SER A 580 -8.57 5.88 22.19
C SER A 580 -8.83 4.72 23.12
N ALA A 581 -8.03 3.64 23.09
CA ALA A 581 -8.58 2.31 23.31
C ALA A 581 -7.56 1.23 23.71
N GLY A 582 -7.14 1.19 24.97
CA GLY A 582 -6.33 0.11 25.56
C GLY A 582 -7.05 -0.89 26.48
N ALA A 583 -6.34 -1.88 27.00
CA ALA A 583 -6.75 -2.57 28.23
C ALA A 583 -6.85 -1.57 29.40
N ASP A 584 -5.92 -0.61 29.51
CA ASP A 584 -5.92 0.46 30.54
C ASP A 584 -5.30 1.80 30.05
N HIS A 585 -4.95 1.92 28.76
CA HIS A 585 -4.28 3.09 28.16
C HIS A 585 -5.23 3.88 27.23
N ALA A 586 -5.80 5.02 27.69
CA ALA A 586 -6.53 5.90 26.77
C ALA A 586 -5.62 6.98 26.22
N ALA A 587 -5.45 6.96 24.91
CA ALA A 587 -5.17 8.18 24.18
C ALA A 587 -6.26 9.24 24.43
N LEU A 588 -5.90 10.50 24.21
CA LEU A 588 -6.77 11.66 24.38
C LEU A 588 -6.20 12.90 23.68
N LEU A 589 -6.62 13.16 22.44
CA LEU A 589 -6.29 14.33 21.58
C LEU A 589 -6.34 15.76 22.21
N ARG A 590 -5.39 16.12 23.11
CA ARG A 590 -5.25 17.44 23.80
C ARG A 590 -4.80 18.59 22.87
N SER A 591 -3.80 19.43 23.24
CA SER A 591 -3.56 20.74 22.57
C SER A 591 -2.10 21.10 22.22
N ASP A 592 -1.09 21.12 23.10
CA ASP A 592 0.32 21.36 22.66
C ASP A 592 1.08 20.11 22.19
N GLY A 593 0.57 18.91 22.52
CA GLY A 593 1.10 17.63 22.07
C GLY A 593 1.60 16.75 23.21
N ARG A 594 0.79 16.13 24.08
CA ARG A 594 1.36 15.35 25.23
C ARG A 594 0.50 14.32 26.00
N VAL A 595 1.18 13.54 26.88
CA VAL A 595 0.83 12.46 27.87
C VAL A 595 1.53 12.73 29.24
N VAL A 596 0.95 12.45 30.43
CA VAL A 596 1.65 12.47 31.77
C VAL A 596 1.20 11.41 32.85
N ALA A 597 0.14 11.54 33.70
CA ALA A 597 -0.08 10.60 34.86
C ALA A 597 -1.52 10.13 35.38
N VAL A 598 -2.11 9.01 34.91
CA VAL A 598 -3.11 8.00 35.48
C VAL A 598 -3.37 6.80 34.49
N GLY A 599 -3.21 5.50 34.86
CA GLY A 599 -3.19 4.26 34.00
C GLY A 599 -1.80 3.67 33.54
N SER A 600 -1.36 2.43 33.91
CA SER A 600 0.08 1.44 33.73
C SER A 600 -0.49 -0.06 34.52
N ASN A 601 -0.24 -1.30 34.01
CA ASN A 601 0.31 -2.32 34.96
C ASN A 601 1.38 -3.27 34.37
N GLY A 602 2.42 -3.61 35.16
CA GLY A 602 3.71 -4.20 34.73
C GLY A 602 4.88 -3.77 35.66
N TYR A 603 6.07 -3.48 35.13
CA TYR A 603 7.16 -2.72 35.80
C TYR A 603 8.04 -1.93 34.80
N ARG A 604 8.74 -0.87 35.26
CA ARG A 604 9.78 -0.05 34.58
C ARG A 604 9.49 0.45 33.15
N GLN A 605 9.38 1.78 32.92
CA GLN A 605 9.36 2.37 31.55
C GLN A 605 9.54 3.90 31.41
N CYS A 606 9.21 4.72 32.42
CA CYS A 606 8.62 6.04 32.21
C CYS A 606 9.53 7.23 31.84
N GLU A 607 10.82 7.05 31.59
CA GLU A 607 11.68 8.10 31.00
C GLU A 607 11.44 8.24 29.48
N MET A 608 10.18 8.47 29.13
CA MET A 608 9.54 8.42 27.80
C MET A 608 9.34 9.84 27.20
N PRO A 609 8.99 10.00 25.90
CA PRO A 609 9.50 11.17 25.17
C PRO A 609 8.55 12.37 25.00
N PRO A 610 8.79 13.52 25.67
CA PRO A 610 8.08 14.77 25.36
C PRO A 610 8.30 15.21 23.91
N PRO A 611 7.50 16.18 23.41
CA PRO A 611 7.76 16.79 22.10
C PRO A 611 9.14 17.41 22.00
N ILE A 612 9.68 17.32 20.79
CA ILE A 612 10.60 18.34 20.31
C ILE A 612 9.68 19.48 19.82
N ALA A 613 10.02 20.75 20.03
CA ALA A 613 9.14 21.85 19.62
C ALA A 613 9.01 21.95 18.08
N GLU A 614 9.93 21.32 17.36
CA GLU A 614 10.07 21.21 15.91
C GLU A 614 9.85 19.78 15.36
N ASP A 615 9.77 18.75 16.22
CA ASP A 615 8.98 17.54 15.95
C ASP A 615 7.72 17.58 16.85
N PRO A 616 6.61 18.26 16.46
CA PRO A 616 5.59 18.71 17.39
C PRO A 616 4.16 18.23 17.04
N TYR A 617 3.99 16.90 17.03
CA TYR A 617 2.77 16.09 17.24
C TYR A 617 1.74 15.95 16.06
N VAL A 618 1.32 14.74 15.56
CA VAL A 618 0.09 14.44 14.72
C VAL A 618 -0.45 12.99 14.84
N GLN A 619 -1.74 12.73 14.52
CA GLN A 619 -2.52 11.48 14.69
C GLN A 619 -2.67 11.02 16.18
N VAL A 620 -2.86 9.73 16.47
CA VAL A 620 -2.46 8.80 17.56
C VAL A 620 -2.66 7.37 16.97
N MET A 621 -1.88 6.34 17.31
CA MET A 621 -2.42 4.98 17.57
C MET A 621 -1.39 4.12 18.33
N ALA A 622 -1.85 3.21 19.18
CA ALA A 622 -1.03 2.21 19.87
C ALA A 622 -1.75 0.88 20.08
N ARG A 623 -0.95 -0.13 20.44
CA ARG A 623 -1.21 -1.24 21.36
C ARG A 623 0.08 -1.42 22.17
N GLY A 624 0.17 -2.38 23.09
CA GLY A 624 1.43 -2.70 23.77
C GLY A 624 1.36 -3.04 25.25
N HIS A 625 2.47 -3.50 25.83
CA HIS A 625 2.90 -2.96 27.13
C HIS A 625 3.53 -1.57 26.94
N HIS A 626 4.27 -1.43 25.84
CA HIS A 626 4.82 -0.25 25.18
C HIS A 626 3.79 0.56 24.36
N THR A 627 4.29 1.39 23.43
CA THR A 627 3.56 2.36 22.56
C THR A 627 4.33 2.61 21.23
N ILE A 628 3.84 3.48 20.33
CA ILE A 628 4.48 3.89 19.04
C ILE A 628 4.31 5.38 18.76
N LEU A 629 5.39 6.14 18.58
CA LEU A 629 5.39 7.60 18.60
C LEU A 629 6.03 8.22 17.34
N ILE A 630 5.21 8.96 16.59
CA ILE A 630 5.52 9.82 15.44
C ILE A 630 6.83 10.65 15.58
N ARG A 631 7.28 11.30 14.49
CA ARG A 631 8.15 12.51 14.45
C ARG A 631 7.54 13.57 13.50
N ALA A 632 8.16 14.72 13.22
CA ALA A 632 7.68 15.65 12.18
C ALA A 632 8.28 15.28 10.83
N ASN A 633 9.40 14.57 10.86
CA ASN A 633 10.02 14.01 9.67
C ASN A 633 11.00 12.85 9.97
N GLY A 634 11.36 12.64 11.24
CA GLY A 634 12.46 11.75 11.58
C GLY A 634 12.15 10.25 11.50
N SER A 635 12.58 9.49 12.50
CA SER A 635 12.48 8.03 12.47
C SER A 635 11.15 7.50 13.03
N ALA A 636 11.15 6.93 14.23
CA ALA A 636 10.52 5.62 14.37
C ALA A 636 10.04 5.25 15.79
N VAL A 637 9.67 6.19 16.67
CA VAL A 637 9.63 5.88 18.12
C VAL A 637 8.71 4.71 18.48
N GLY A 638 9.11 3.83 19.38
CA GLY A 638 8.31 2.72 19.88
C GLY A 638 8.96 2.14 21.14
N VAL A 639 8.16 1.85 22.17
CA VAL A 639 8.59 2.26 23.52
C VAL A 639 8.77 1.11 24.54
N GLY A 640 9.81 0.27 24.49
CA GLY A 640 10.96 0.19 23.56
C GLY A 640 12.08 -0.65 24.20
N ARG A 641 12.46 -1.80 23.62
CA ARG A 641 13.41 -2.83 24.14
C ARG A 641 13.59 -3.98 23.13
N ASN A 642 14.09 -5.17 23.46
CA ASN A 642 14.18 -6.27 22.47
C ASN A 642 13.85 -7.64 23.06
N ASP A 643 12.91 -8.36 22.45
CA ASP A 643 12.84 -9.82 22.51
C ASP A 643 12.07 -10.49 21.35
N ALA A 644 10.83 -10.10 21.07
CA ALA A 644 9.95 -10.82 20.14
C ALA A 644 10.21 -10.51 18.65
N GLY A 645 11.47 -10.23 18.28
CA GLY A 645 11.85 -9.84 16.91
C GLY A 645 11.26 -8.49 16.48
N GLN A 646 11.35 -7.48 17.37
CA GLN A 646 10.67 -6.16 17.25
C GLN A 646 11.36 -4.64 17.22
N ILE A 647 13.27 -3.58 17.97
CA ILE A 647 14.16 -2.30 17.89
C ILE A 647 15.32 -2.28 16.85
N ASP A 648 15.70 -3.39 16.23
CA ASP A 648 16.50 -3.48 15.00
C ASP A 648 15.74 -2.85 13.80
N ILE A 649 15.63 -1.52 13.81
CA ILE A 649 14.67 -0.72 13.04
C ILE A 649 14.88 -0.82 11.52
N PRO A 650 13.83 -0.98 10.68
CA PRO A 650 13.82 -0.44 9.34
C PRO A 650 13.72 1.08 9.47
N SER A 651 14.87 1.68 9.27
CA SER A 651 15.15 3.10 9.26
C SER A 651 14.47 3.85 8.11
N LEU A 652 14.60 5.18 8.16
CA LEU A 652 14.30 6.11 7.07
C LEU A 652 15.12 5.78 5.81
N GLU A 653 14.44 5.56 4.69
CA GLU A 653 14.92 6.10 3.42
C GLU A 653 14.25 7.46 3.21
N ALA A 654 14.98 8.47 2.72
CA ALA A 654 14.60 9.88 2.96
C ALA A 654 13.37 10.37 2.18
N ASP A 655 13.27 9.99 0.92
CA ASP A 655 12.06 10.10 0.09
C ASP A 655 11.19 8.88 0.40
N TYR A 656 11.79 7.70 0.24
CA TYR A 656 11.14 6.42 0.48
C TYR A 656 10.78 6.18 1.98
N ALA A 657 9.71 6.84 2.43
CA ALA A 657 9.38 7.03 3.83
C ALA A 657 7.86 6.93 4.16
N TYR A 658 7.28 5.74 4.22
CA TYR A 658 6.22 5.27 5.16
C TYR A 658 4.96 6.14 5.52
N VAL A 659 3.69 5.67 5.30
CA VAL A 659 2.43 6.50 5.47
C VAL A 659 1.17 5.94 6.16
N ASP A 660 1.00 4.67 6.51
CA ASP A 660 0.08 4.32 7.63
C ASP A 660 0.58 3.03 8.29
N VAL A 661 -0.17 2.40 9.18
CA VAL A 661 0.40 1.42 10.10
C VAL A 661 -0.69 0.72 10.89
N ALA A 662 -0.43 -0.54 11.20
CA ALA A 662 -1.38 -1.46 11.78
C ALA A 662 -0.68 -2.54 12.63
N ALA A 663 0.27 -2.18 13.49
CA ALA A 663 0.84 -3.18 14.41
C ALA A 663 -0.24 -3.69 15.39
N ALA A 664 -0.19 -4.99 15.68
CA ALA A 664 -1.31 -5.82 16.15
C ALA A 664 -0.89 -6.74 17.32
N GLU A 665 -1.74 -7.66 17.76
CA GLU A 665 -1.47 -8.50 18.95
C GLU A 665 -0.28 -9.47 18.77
N HIS A 666 0.08 -9.82 17.53
CA HIS A 666 1.24 -10.67 17.21
C HIS A 666 2.12 -10.10 16.07
N ASN A 667 1.54 -9.59 14.98
CA ASN A 667 2.32 -8.93 13.92
C ASN A 667 2.47 -7.42 14.19
N THR A 668 3.69 -6.90 14.10
CA THR A 668 3.88 -5.52 13.61
C THR A 668 3.27 -5.40 12.22
N VAL A 669 2.69 -4.25 11.85
CA VAL A 669 2.43 -3.91 10.45
C VAL A 669 2.63 -2.41 10.20
N VAL A 670 3.27 -2.05 9.08
CA VAL A 670 3.33 -0.70 8.47
C VAL A 670 2.65 -0.73 7.11
N LEU A 671 1.99 0.35 6.73
CA LEU A 671 1.73 0.74 5.34
C LEU A 671 2.69 1.84 4.92
N ARG A 672 3.15 1.76 3.68
CA ARG A 672 4.22 2.59 3.16
C ARG A 672 3.79 3.29 1.87
N SER A 673 4.38 4.45 1.56
CA SER A 673 3.77 5.46 0.68
C SER A 673 3.89 5.18 -0.81
N ASP A 674 4.52 4.07 -1.16
CA ASP A 674 4.49 3.47 -2.49
C ASP A 674 3.49 2.30 -2.58
N GLY A 675 2.72 2.06 -1.51
CA GLY A 675 1.70 1.02 -1.44
C GLY A 675 2.21 -0.34 -0.98
N HIS A 676 3.43 -0.45 -0.43
CA HIS A 676 3.90 -1.68 0.25
C HIS A 676 3.55 -1.72 1.74
N VAL A 677 3.65 -2.92 2.31
CA VAL A 677 3.42 -3.18 3.74
C VAL A 677 4.58 -4.02 4.28
N GLN A 678 5.04 -3.71 5.50
CA GLN A 678 6.08 -4.51 6.17
C GLN A 678 5.58 -4.95 7.54
N ALA A 679 5.92 -6.18 7.93
CA ALA A 679 5.47 -6.78 9.17
C ALA A 679 6.59 -7.63 9.79
N PHE A 680 6.67 -7.61 11.11
CA PHE A 680 7.73 -8.16 11.95
C PHE A 680 7.14 -8.42 13.35
N GLY A 681 7.94 -8.59 14.40
CA GLY A 681 7.43 -9.01 15.70
C GLY A 681 7.09 -10.51 15.73
N GLY A 682 6.04 -10.87 16.46
CA GLY A 682 5.63 -12.25 16.70
C GLY A 682 5.00 -12.92 15.48
N ASN A 683 5.79 -13.67 14.71
CA ASN A 683 5.31 -14.39 13.53
C ASN A 683 4.91 -15.86 13.82
N TYR A 684 4.24 -16.12 14.95
CA TYR A 684 4.04 -17.47 15.50
C TYR A 684 3.20 -18.43 14.66
N HIS A 685 2.46 -17.94 13.67
CA HIS A 685 1.75 -18.80 12.72
C HIS A 685 1.72 -18.25 11.29
N GLY A 686 2.13 -17.00 11.04
CA GLY A 686 2.33 -16.43 9.70
C GLY A 686 1.80 -15.01 9.50
N GLN A 687 1.33 -14.36 10.55
CA GLN A 687 0.75 -13.01 10.56
C GLN A 687 1.70 -11.92 10.00
N CYS A 688 3.02 -12.14 9.99
CA CYS A 688 3.98 -11.21 9.39
C CYS A 688 4.30 -11.53 7.91
N ASN A 689 3.77 -12.63 7.38
CA ASN A 689 3.97 -13.06 6.00
C ASN A 689 2.97 -12.33 5.09
N ILE A 690 3.19 -11.03 4.90
CA ILE A 690 2.39 -10.19 4.01
C ILE A 690 2.42 -10.80 2.60
N PRO A 691 1.27 -11.04 1.95
CA PRO A 691 1.23 -11.59 0.61
C PRO A 691 1.86 -10.62 -0.40
N PRO A 692 2.48 -11.14 -1.46
CA PRO A 692 3.03 -10.32 -2.53
C PRO A 692 1.90 -9.67 -3.34
N LEU A 693 1.99 -8.37 -3.55
CA LEU A 693 1.12 -7.64 -4.45
C LEU A 693 1.34 -8.05 -5.91
N HIS A 694 0.28 -8.10 -6.72
CA HIS A 694 0.46 -8.16 -8.16
C HIS A 694 0.90 -6.79 -8.71
N PRO A 695 1.47 -6.73 -9.93
CA PRO A 695 1.81 -5.45 -10.57
C PRO A 695 0.61 -4.50 -10.64
N GLY A 696 0.87 -3.23 -10.36
CA GLY A 696 -0.15 -2.17 -10.28
C GLY A 696 -0.93 -2.15 -8.96
N GLU A 697 -0.75 -3.11 -8.06
CA GLU A 697 -1.53 -3.21 -6.83
C GLU A 697 -1.00 -2.35 -5.67
N ARG A 698 -0.64 -1.09 -5.92
CA ARG A 698 -0.31 -0.15 -4.82
C ARG A 698 -1.53 -0.02 -3.88
N TYR A 699 -1.37 -0.10 -2.56
CA TYR A 699 -2.50 0.11 -1.65
C TYR A 699 -2.94 1.59 -1.59
N THR A 700 -4.25 1.83 -1.60
CA THR A 700 -4.82 3.05 -1.02
C THR A 700 -4.72 2.96 0.50
N GLN A 701 -5.14 1.82 1.06
CA GLN A 701 -5.27 1.65 2.50
C GLN A 701 -5.31 0.18 2.88
N VAL A 702 -4.90 -0.13 4.11
CA VAL A 702 -4.98 -1.49 4.68
C VAL A 702 -5.86 -1.51 5.94
N ALA A 703 -5.96 -2.66 6.63
CA ALA A 703 -6.84 -2.94 7.77
C ALA A 703 -6.52 -4.34 8.35
N CYS A 704 -7.08 -4.73 9.52
CA CYS A 704 -6.67 -5.94 10.27
C CYS A 704 -7.80 -6.57 11.11
N GLY A 705 -8.44 -7.66 10.66
CA GLY A 705 -9.30 -8.61 11.40
C GLY A 705 -8.55 -9.62 12.28
N TYR A 706 -8.86 -10.94 12.18
CA TYR A 706 -8.21 -11.99 13.01
C TYR A 706 -6.80 -12.40 12.57
N GLY A 707 -6.64 -13.16 11.47
CA GLY A 707 -5.32 -13.57 11.02
C GLY A 707 -5.18 -14.04 9.57
N HIS A 708 -6.21 -14.00 8.71
CA HIS A 708 -5.95 -13.99 7.28
C HIS A 708 -5.19 -12.72 6.87
N ILE A 709 -4.62 -12.75 5.68
CA ILE A 709 -3.79 -11.68 5.14
C ILE A 709 -4.24 -11.47 3.69
N VAL A 710 -5.26 -10.64 3.47
CA VAL A 710 -5.96 -10.52 2.19
C VAL A 710 -5.29 -9.52 1.27
N LEU A 711 -4.88 -9.98 0.08
CA LEU A 711 -4.76 -9.09 -1.07
C LEU A 711 -6.17 -8.77 -1.56
N LEU A 712 -6.54 -7.50 -1.60
CA LEU A 712 -7.46 -7.09 -2.64
C LEU A 712 -6.68 -7.15 -3.95
N LYS A 713 -7.02 -8.07 -4.87
CA LYS A 713 -6.24 -8.33 -6.10
C LYS A 713 -6.82 -7.63 -7.37
N ASN A 714 -6.77 -8.17 -8.60
CA ASN A 714 -7.04 -7.42 -9.85
C ASN A 714 -7.76 -8.15 -11.01
N SER A 715 -8.40 -9.32 -10.84
CA SER A 715 -9.12 -10.06 -11.92
C SER A 715 -10.39 -10.85 -11.55
N GLY A 716 -11.05 -10.56 -10.42
CA GLY A 716 -12.30 -11.23 -10.01
C GLY A 716 -12.23 -12.69 -9.50
N THR A 717 -11.08 -13.37 -9.54
CA THR A 717 -10.85 -14.72 -8.94
C THR A 717 -10.76 -14.75 -7.41
N VAL A 718 -10.64 -15.94 -6.81
CA VAL A 718 -10.52 -16.20 -5.36
C VAL A 718 -9.49 -17.30 -5.08
N VAL A 719 -8.74 -17.20 -3.97
CA VAL A 719 -7.94 -18.28 -3.37
C VAL A 719 -7.91 -18.19 -1.83
N ALA A 720 -7.38 -19.22 -1.14
CA ALA A 720 -7.82 -19.58 0.22
C ALA A 720 -6.68 -20.02 1.19
N CYS A 721 -6.24 -19.14 2.10
CA CYS A 721 -5.14 -19.34 3.07
C CYS A 721 -5.20 -18.27 4.22
N GLY A 722 -4.76 -18.56 5.46
CA GLY A 722 -4.88 -17.56 6.56
C GLY A 722 -4.92 -18.08 7.99
N THR A 723 -4.54 -17.27 9.00
CA THR A 723 -4.80 -17.59 10.43
C THR A 723 -6.29 -17.41 10.69
N ASN A 724 -6.92 -18.55 10.92
CA ASN A 724 -8.31 -18.83 10.64
C ASN A 724 -8.61 -20.23 11.26
N LYS A 725 -9.86 -20.66 11.37
CA LYS A 725 -10.30 -22.07 11.63
C LYS A 725 -11.69 -22.34 11.05
N ASN A 726 -12.59 -21.38 11.19
CA ASN A 726 -13.99 -21.54 10.78
C ASN A 726 -14.11 -21.47 9.25
N GLY A 727 -13.63 -20.39 8.62
CA GLY A 727 -13.84 -20.24 7.19
C GLY A 727 -13.34 -18.99 6.49
N GLN A 728 -12.57 -18.10 7.13
CA GLN A 728 -12.06 -16.84 6.55
C GLN A 728 -10.95 -17.04 5.49
N CYS A 729 -11.19 -17.95 4.56
CA CYS A 729 -10.42 -18.21 3.34
C CYS A 729 -11.33 -18.48 2.13
N ASP A 730 -12.48 -19.15 2.32
CA ASP A 730 -13.14 -19.95 1.27
C ASP A 730 -14.44 -19.27 0.81
N ILE A 731 -14.28 -18.07 0.26
CA ILE A 731 -15.31 -17.04 0.05
C ILE A 731 -16.49 -17.55 -0.83
N PRO A 732 -17.71 -17.81 -0.31
CA PRO A 732 -18.77 -18.54 -1.02
C PRO A 732 -19.96 -17.71 -1.51
N ALA A 733 -20.64 -18.19 -2.57
CA ALA A 733 -21.89 -17.65 -3.11
C ALA A 733 -21.78 -16.17 -3.51
N LEU A 734 -20.75 -15.84 -4.29
CA LEU A 734 -20.30 -14.47 -4.55
C LEU A 734 -21.14 -13.70 -5.59
N ASP A 735 -22.44 -13.59 -5.35
CA ASP A 735 -23.36 -12.74 -6.10
C ASP A 735 -22.83 -11.28 -6.23
N SER A 736 -22.98 -10.73 -7.44
CA SER A 736 -21.83 -10.19 -8.20
C SER A 736 -22.19 -8.97 -9.07
N GLY A 737 -21.20 -8.39 -9.75
CA GLY A 737 -21.39 -7.51 -10.92
C GLY A 737 -21.91 -6.10 -10.61
N THR A 738 -21.34 -5.42 -9.62
CA THR A 738 -21.77 -4.07 -9.21
C THR A 738 -20.68 -3.35 -8.41
N THR A 739 -20.79 -2.03 -8.27
CA THR A 739 -19.83 -1.17 -7.53
C THR A 739 -19.66 -1.57 -6.06
N TYR A 740 -18.59 -1.09 -5.42
CA TYR A 740 -18.26 -1.32 -4.02
C TYR A 740 -18.01 -0.01 -3.27
N THR A 741 -18.66 0.10 -2.10
CA THR A 741 -18.58 1.14 -1.06
C THR A 741 -17.20 1.36 -0.41
N GLN A 742 -17.24 1.65 0.90
CA GLN A 742 -16.18 1.33 1.87
C GLN A 742 -15.64 -0.11 1.76
N ALA A 743 -14.74 -0.53 2.66
CA ALA A 743 -14.45 -1.92 2.97
C ALA A 743 -14.00 -2.05 4.45
N ALA A 744 -14.03 -3.24 5.06
CA ALA A 744 -13.90 -3.31 6.51
C ALA A 744 -13.52 -4.67 7.14
N ALA A 745 -13.50 -4.74 8.49
CA ALA A 745 -13.34 -5.93 9.34
C ALA A 745 -14.07 -5.75 10.71
N LEU A 746 -14.38 -6.86 11.44
CA LEU A 746 -15.07 -6.90 12.76
C LEU A 746 -14.82 -8.31 13.43
N GLU A 747 -15.63 -8.83 14.35
CA GLU A 747 -15.66 -10.24 14.85
C GLU A 747 -17.04 -10.90 14.54
N GLY A 748 -17.11 -11.95 13.68
CA GLY A 748 -18.27 -12.24 12.80
C GLY A 748 -17.97 -12.77 11.35
N ALA A 749 -18.43 -12.05 10.30
CA ALA A 749 -18.76 -12.46 8.91
C ALA A 749 -18.11 -11.72 7.68
N SER A 750 -17.09 -12.24 6.98
CA SER A 750 -16.37 -11.47 5.91
C SER A 750 -17.05 -11.34 4.55
N LEU A 751 -17.01 -10.15 3.91
CA LEU A 751 -17.68 -9.92 2.60
C LEU A 751 -17.07 -8.87 1.62
N LEU A 752 -16.87 -7.57 1.95
CA LEU A 752 -16.18 -6.58 1.06
C LEU A 752 -16.70 -5.08 0.94
N LEU A 753 -17.96 -4.69 0.61
CA LEU A 753 -18.43 -3.26 0.66
C LEU A 753 -19.70 -2.73 -0.14
N ARG A 754 -20.36 -3.37 -1.15
CA ARG A 754 -21.73 -2.91 -1.61
C ARG A 754 -21.81 -1.68 -2.58
N SER A 755 -22.57 -1.82 -3.66
CA SER A 755 -23.19 -0.76 -4.46
C SER A 755 -24.40 -0.15 -3.75
N ASP A 756 -25.20 -0.96 -3.05
CA ASP A 756 -26.41 -0.53 -2.31
C ASP A 756 -26.35 -0.81 -0.79
N GLN A 757 -25.21 -1.26 -0.29
CA GLN A 757 -25.06 -1.82 1.06
C GLN A 757 -26.05 -3.00 1.32
N ARG A 758 -27.00 -2.91 2.27
CA ARG A 758 -27.99 -3.92 2.75
C ARG A 758 -27.48 -5.38 2.87
N LEU A 759 -27.20 -5.83 4.10
CA LEU A 759 -26.57 -7.12 4.43
C LEU A 759 -27.40 -8.06 5.32
N VAL A 760 -26.75 -9.14 5.76
CA VAL A 760 -27.08 -10.01 6.89
C VAL A 760 -25.74 -10.39 7.55
N LEU A 761 -25.71 -10.74 8.83
CA LEU A 761 -24.59 -11.51 9.41
C LEU A 761 -24.44 -12.81 8.61
N CYS A 762 -23.19 -13.22 8.46
CA CYS A 762 -22.83 -14.61 8.19
C CYS A 762 -21.50 -14.95 8.93
N GLY A 763 -21.45 -15.08 10.27
CA GLY A 763 -20.23 -15.50 10.99
C GLY A 763 -20.19 -15.20 12.49
N ALA A 764 -19.11 -15.54 13.21
CA ALA A 764 -19.08 -15.52 14.70
C ALA A 764 -18.09 -14.51 15.35
N GLY A 765 -18.57 -13.79 16.37
CA GLY A 765 -17.86 -13.04 17.41
C GLY A 765 -18.84 -12.82 18.56
N ASP A 766 -18.50 -13.14 19.81
CA ASP A 766 -19.51 -13.59 20.81
C ASP A 766 -20.33 -12.46 21.48
N PHE A 767 -21.11 -11.77 20.65
CA PHE A 767 -21.96 -10.63 20.95
C PHE A 767 -23.09 -10.52 19.92
N LEU A 768 -23.83 -11.61 19.69
CA LEU A 768 -24.76 -11.77 18.56
C LEU A 768 -26.28 -11.51 18.83
N PRO A 769 -26.74 -10.52 19.64
CA PRO A 769 -28.13 -10.07 19.57
C PRO A 769 -28.38 -9.24 18.29
N PRO A 770 -29.63 -8.91 17.92
CA PRO A 770 -29.97 -8.61 16.53
C PRO A 770 -29.51 -7.27 15.91
N GLU A 771 -28.71 -6.45 16.60
CA GLU A 771 -28.51 -5.02 16.27
C GLU A 771 -27.10 -4.76 15.68
N LEU A 772 -26.75 -5.61 14.71
CA LEU A 772 -25.47 -6.32 14.82
C LEU A 772 -24.36 -5.86 13.88
N LEU A 773 -24.66 -5.44 12.66
CA LEU A 773 -23.70 -4.97 11.64
C LEU A 773 -24.38 -3.87 10.81
N GLU A 774 -24.08 -2.60 11.11
CA GLU A 774 -25.15 -1.58 11.08
C GLU A 774 -24.96 -0.35 10.14
N GLU A 775 -25.17 0.89 10.60
CA GLU A 775 -26.16 1.75 9.90
C GLU A 775 -25.70 2.72 8.76
N ARG A 776 -25.27 3.97 9.04
CA ARG A 776 -25.02 5.13 8.12
C ARG A 776 -23.75 5.07 7.24
N ALA A 777 -23.44 6.20 6.55
CA ALA A 777 -22.15 6.73 6.01
C ALA A 777 -21.12 5.82 5.25
N ALA A 778 -19.83 6.25 5.17
CA ALA A 778 -18.78 5.69 4.29
C ALA A 778 -17.31 5.68 4.84
N LYS A 779 -16.70 6.85 5.16
CA LYS A 779 -15.25 7.06 5.51
C LYS A 779 -14.70 6.14 6.61
N VAL A 780 -13.45 5.65 6.49
CA VAL A 780 -12.93 4.52 7.30
C VAL A 780 -11.57 4.74 8.01
N ARG A 781 -11.57 4.67 9.35
CA ARG A 781 -10.46 4.18 10.22
C ARG A 781 -10.99 3.04 11.10
N ALA A 782 -10.15 2.37 11.92
CA ALA A 782 -10.62 1.17 12.63
C ALA A 782 -9.82 0.71 13.86
N GLY A 783 -10.12 -0.48 14.38
CA GLY A 783 -9.56 -0.95 15.64
C GLY A 783 -9.69 -2.44 15.90
N ARG A 784 -9.52 -2.76 17.19
CA ARG A 784 -9.94 -3.99 17.89
C ARG A 784 -11.14 -3.62 18.81
N SER A 785 -11.70 -4.57 19.55
CA SER A 785 -12.76 -4.36 20.55
C SER A 785 -14.12 -3.96 19.91
N HIS A 786 -15.08 -3.38 20.64
CA HIS A 786 -16.42 -3.07 20.13
C HIS A 786 -16.41 -2.46 18.73
N VAL A 787 -17.50 -2.64 17.98
CA VAL A 787 -17.69 -2.00 16.67
C VAL A 787 -17.94 -0.51 16.75
N VAL A 788 -19.12 0.00 16.39
CA VAL A 788 -19.30 1.43 16.07
C VAL A 788 -18.32 1.91 14.96
N LEU A 789 -18.63 3.06 14.35
CA LEU A 789 -18.15 3.53 13.04
C LEU A 789 -18.31 5.09 12.95
N LEU A 790 -18.38 5.72 11.77
CA LEU A 790 -18.56 7.19 11.61
C LEU A 790 -19.74 7.61 10.71
N ARG A 791 -20.62 8.46 11.24
CA ARG A 791 -21.92 8.90 10.68
C ARG A 791 -21.79 10.19 9.86
N PRO A 792 -22.72 10.47 8.92
CA PRO A 792 -22.67 11.69 8.13
C PRO A 792 -23.13 12.93 8.92
N ASP A 793 -23.80 12.76 10.07
CA ASP A 793 -24.17 13.86 10.98
C ASP A 793 -23.02 14.27 11.92
N GLY A 794 -21.78 13.94 11.52
CA GLY A 794 -20.54 14.26 12.22
C GLY A 794 -20.40 13.45 13.50
N SER A 795 -20.81 12.18 13.41
CA SER A 795 -21.33 11.46 14.56
C SER A 795 -20.91 9.98 14.67
N ALA A 796 -21.30 9.37 15.78
CA ALA A 796 -21.36 7.96 16.06
C ALA A 796 -22.35 7.73 17.22
N ALA A 797 -22.58 6.47 17.58
CA ALA A 797 -23.09 6.16 18.89
C ALA A 797 -22.44 4.93 19.49
N ALA A 798 -21.96 5.09 20.73
CA ALA A 798 -21.56 3.97 21.57
C ALA A 798 -22.74 3.02 21.89
N TYR A 799 -23.99 3.46 21.64
CA TYR A 799 -25.30 2.78 21.71
C TYR A 799 -25.27 1.27 22.03
N GLY A 800 -25.87 0.87 23.18
CA GLY A 800 -25.82 -0.47 23.77
C GLY A 800 -26.96 -0.81 24.75
N SER A 801 -26.82 -1.93 25.48
CA SER A 801 -27.95 -2.69 26.07
C SER A 801 -28.34 -2.53 27.54
N ASN A 802 -27.62 -3.12 28.53
CA ASN A 802 -28.18 -3.29 29.89
C ASN A 802 -27.21 -3.16 31.09
N GLY A 803 -26.85 -1.94 31.47
CA GLY A 803 -26.18 -1.63 32.74
C GLY A 803 -24.65 -1.76 32.71
N LEU A 804 -23.97 -1.88 33.86
CA LEU A 804 -24.48 -1.84 35.25
C LEU A 804 -24.54 -0.40 35.75
N GLY A 805 -23.48 0.05 36.42
CA GLY A 805 -22.76 1.24 35.97
C GLY A 805 -21.79 0.80 34.87
N GLN A 806 -20.52 0.69 35.22
CA GLN A 806 -19.44 0.04 34.46
C GLN A 806 -19.16 0.54 33.02
N CYS A 807 -19.78 1.64 32.56
CA CYS A 807 -19.55 2.22 31.22
C CYS A 807 -19.68 3.76 31.09
N ASN A 808 -20.01 4.49 32.17
CA ASN A 808 -21.06 5.53 32.20
C ASN A 808 -21.08 6.71 31.20
N LEU A 809 -19.99 7.03 30.52
CA LEU A 809 -19.77 7.97 29.40
C LEU A 809 -20.59 9.33 29.27
N PRO A 810 -20.64 10.25 30.28
CA PRO A 810 -20.86 11.70 30.07
C PRO A 810 -20.12 12.32 28.87
N ALA A 811 -20.59 13.48 28.33
CA ALA A 811 -19.99 14.12 27.15
C ALA A 811 -20.16 15.66 27.00
N LEU A 812 -19.62 16.26 25.91
CA LEU A 812 -19.57 17.71 25.61
C LEU A 812 -20.31 18.21 24.35
N GLU A 813 -20.80 19.46 24.45
CA GLU A 813 -22.01 19.98 23.79
C GLU A 813 -21.88 20.57 22.36
N GLU A 814 -20.69 20.93 21.90
CA GLU A 814 -20.48 21.57 20.59
C GLU A 814 -19.61 20.75 19.63
N GLY A 815 -19.42 21.24 18.40
CA GLY A 815 -18.61 20.60 17.35
C GLY A 815 -19.24 19.33 16.76
N ILE A 816 -18.54 18.76 15.78
CA ILE A 816 -18.71 17.36 15.35
C ILE A 816 -17.48 16.59 15.75
N TYR A 817 -17.53 15.28 15.70
CA TYR A 817 -16.36 14.49 16.07
C TYR A 817 -15.82 13.71 14.86
N VAL A 818 -14.50 13.76 14.63
CA VAL A 818 -13.92 13.62 13.26
C VAL A 818 -13.06 12.38 13.00
N ASP A 819 -12.56 11.68 14.02
CA ASP A 819 -11.80 10.45 13.79
C ASP A 819 -11.97 9.37 14.86
N ALA A 820 -12.22 8.12 14.42
CA ALA A 820 -12.79 7.03 15.22
C ALA A 820 -12.12 5.68 14.91
N ALA A 821 -11.44 5.10 15.90
CA ALA A 821 -10.53 3.96 15.71
C ALA A 821 -10.08 3.39 17.08
N ALA A 822 -9.85 2.08 17.21
CA ALA A 822 -10.06 1.42 18.52
C ALA A 822 -9.18 0.19 18.89
N GLY A 823 -9.47 -0.45 20.04
CA GLY A 823 -8.75 -1.64 20.54
C GLY A 823 -8.79 -2.01 22.04
N GLY A 824 -9.68 -1.46 22.86
CA GLY A 824 -9.57 -1.48 24.33
C GLY A 824 -10.87 -1.72 25.09
N TYR A 825 -10.94 -1.41 26.39
CA TYR A 825 -12.19 -1.45 27.19
C TYR A 825 -12.37 -0.09 28.21
N HIS A 826 -12.63 0.67 27.01
CA HIS A 826 -12.64 2.08 26.44
C HIS A 826 -13.94 2.46 25.65
N THR A 827 -14.05 3.68 25.06
CA THR A 827 -15.36 4.33 24.72
C THR A 827 -15.40 5.88 24.70
N VAL A 828 -14.68 6.64 23.84
CA VAL A 828 -14.57 8.14 23.99
C VAL A 828 -14.88 8.99 22.74
N LEU A 829 -14.80 10.33 22.85
CA LEU A 829 -15.60 11.35 22.13
C LEU A 829 -14.80 12.64 21.75
N LEU A 830 -15.08 13.40 20.66
CA LEU A 830 -14.19 14.42 20.04
C LEU A 830 -14.79 15.77 19.50
N THR A 831 -15.05 16.88 20.20
CA THR A 831 -15.30 18.18 19.52
C THR A 831 -14.14 18.60 18.60
N SER A 832 -14.41 18.80 17.29
CA SER A 832 -13.50 19.03 16.14
C SER A 832 -12.53 20.22 16.25
N ARG A 833 -11.71 20.27 17.30
CA ARG A 833 -10.98 21.45 17.79
C ARG A 833 -9.55 21.14 18.31
N GLY A 834 -9.36 20.20 19.24
CA GLY A 834 -8.06 19.84 19.84
C GLY A 834 -7.97 20.03 21.36
N GLU A 835 -8.52 19.09 22.13
CA GLU A 835 -8.89 19.17 23.56
C GLU A 835 -9.18 17.69 24.02
N ALA A 836 -8.73 17.00 25.12
CA ALA A 836 -9.19 15.59 25.35
C ALA A 836 -9.07 14.79 26.70
N LEU A 837 -9.92 13.73 26.85
CA LEU A 837 -10.39 13.05 28.09
C LEU A 837 -10.56 11.50 28.03
N ALA A 838 -10.92 10.85 29.17
CA ALA A 838 -11.57 9.51 29.29
C ALA A 838 -11.84 9.05 30.76
N VAL A 839 -12.86 8.23 31.09
CA VAL A 839 -12.99 7.55 32.43
C VAL A 839 -13.89 6.28 32.41
N GLY A 840 -13.40 5.07 32.76
CA GLY A 840 -13.93 3.71 32.44
C GLY A 840 -13.21 2.52 33.11
N SER A 841 -12.12 1.90 32.58
CA SER A 841 -11.26 0.87 33.28
C SER A 841 -9.69 1.04 33.41
N ASN A 842 -9.11 1.02 34.66
CA ASN A 842 -7.85 1.72 35.11
C ASN A 842 -6.53 0.94 35.15
N ALA A 843 -5.41 1.70 35.33
CA ALA A 843 -4.21 1.26 36.07
C ALA A 843 -3.25 2.43 36.62
N PHE A 844 -1.90 2.30 36.76
CA PHE A 844 -0.94 3.25 37.45
C PHE A 844 -1.09 4.78 37.27
N GLY A 845 -0.71 5.34 36.12
CA GLY A 845 -0.11 6.68 36.03
C GLY A 845 0.36 7.23 34.64
N GLN A 846 -0.43 7.22 33.54
CA GLN A 846 -0.11 7.83 32.21
C GLN A 846 -0.69 9.20 31.76
N CYS A 847 -1.86 9.73 32.20
CA CYS A 847 -2.47 10.91 31.54
C CYS A 847 -2.52 12.29 32.25
N ASP A 848 -2.76 12.43 33.56
CA ASP A 848 -3.01 13.73 34.24
C ASP A 848 -1.85 14.73 34.17
N ILE A 849 -2.16 16.03 34.15
CA ILE A 849 -1.45 17.03 33.34
C ILE A 849 -0.82 18.22 34.08
N PRO A 850 0.52 18.23 34.19
CA PRO A 850 1.31 19.38 33.77
C PRO A 850 0.79 19.86 32.39
N LYS A 851 0.19 21.04 32.36
CA LYS A 851 -0.90 21.40 31.43
C LYS A 851 -0.46 21.48 29.95
N LEU A 852 -1.45 21.34 29.07
CA LEU A 852 -1.37 21.31 27.60
C LEU A 852 -1.81 22.68 27.04
N GLU A 853 -1.16 23.24 26.02
CA GLU A 853 -1.10 24.71 25.88
C GLU A 853 -1.12 25.28 24.44
N GLY A 854 -1.26 26.59 24.29
CA GLY A 854 -1.02 27.32 23.03
C GLY A 854 -2.09 27.22 21.94
N ALA A 855 -1.76 27.72 20.74
CA ALA A 855 -2.64 27.83 19.56
C ALA A 855 -2.80 26.52 18.77
N LEU A 856 -2.73 25.39 19.47
CA LEU A 856 -2.22 24.17 18.89
C LEU A 856 -3.34 23.14 18.74
N THR A 857 -3.43 22.58 17.53
CA THR A 857 -4.60 21.84 17.03
C THR A 857 -4.21 20.41 16.70
N TYR A 858 -5.19 19.54 16.47
CA TYR A 858 -5.02 18.13 16.85
C TYR A 858 -5.94 17.25 15.98
N THR A 859 -5.45 16.09 15.50
CA THR A 859 -5.88 15.52 14.20
C THR A 859 -6.63 14.17 14.15
N SER A 860 -6.11 13.04 14.66
CA SER A 860 -6.55 11.68 14.23
C SER A 860 -6.20 10.56 15.25
N VAL A 861 -6.67 9.29 15.15
CA VAL A 861 -6.55 8.24 16.22
C VAL A 861 -6.50 6.76 15.78
N ALA A 862 -6.09 5.90 16.75
CA ALA A 862 -6.60 4.59 17.16
C ALA A 862 -5.95 4.18 18.51
N ALA A 863 -5.99 2.89 18.88
CA ALA A 863 -5.89 2.31 20.24
C ALA A 863 -4.76 2.68 21.23
N GLY A 864 -4.84 2.03 22.39
CA GLY A 864 -3.74 1.73 23.32
C GLY A 864 -3.61 0.21 23.53
N GLN A 865 -2.65 -0.22 24.35
CA GLN A 865 -2.43 -1.57 24.95
C GLN A 865 -2.83 -1.62 26.42
N LYS A 866 -2.00 -2.22 27.30
CA LYS A 866 -2.00 -1.78 28.71
C LYS A 866 -1.87 -0.16 28.88
N VAL A 867 0.20 1.65 28.47
CA VAL A 867 0.55 3.10 28.44
C VAL A 867 0.03 3.87 27.21
N THR A 868 -0.25 5.16 27.39
CA THR A 868 -0.92 6.06 26.43
C THR A 868 0.02 6.82 25.50
N LEU A 869 -0.52 7.31 24.38
CA LEU A 869 0.03 8.33 23.48
C LEU A 869 -1.09 9.22 22.88
N LEU A 870 -0.85 10.45 22.39
CA LEU A 870 -1.85 11.31 21.70
C LEU A 870 -1.32 12.65 21.12
N VAL A 871 -1.94 13.18 20.05
CA VAL A 871 -1.16 13.97 19.06
C VAL A 871 -1.81 15.04 18.12
N ARG A 872 -1.01 16.07 17.78
CA ARG A 872 -1.28 17.49 17.38
C ARG A 872 -1.37 17.80 15.85
N SER A 873 -0.65 18.84 15.40
CA SER A 873 -0.70 19.49 14.09
C SER A 873 0.61 19.49 13.26
N ASP A 874 1.72 18.91 13.71
CA ASP A 874 3.01 19.03 13.01
C ASP A 874 4.00 17.82 13.14
N GLY A 875 3.87 16.93 14.15
CA GLY A 875 4.43 15.54 14.20
C GLY A 875 5.46 15.16 15.31
N CYS A 876 5.11 14.35 16.32
CA CYS A 876 5.89 13.47 17.25
C CYS A 876 4.91 12.73 18.20
N ILE A 877 5.24 11.79 19.10
CA ILE A 877 4.40 11.55 20.32
C ILE A 877 5.24 11.30 21.60
N VAL A 878 4.60 11.36 22.78
CA VAL A 878 5.04 10.80 24.07
C VAL A 878 4.36 9.44 24.24
N SER A 879 4.93 8.65 25.12
CA SER A 879 4.13 7.99 26.15
C SER A 879 4.64 8.40 27.53
N CYS A 880 3.90 8.12 28.59
CA CYS A 880 4.34 8.36 29.97
C CYS A 880 3.53 7.43 30.87
N GLY A 881 4.07 6.95 31.98
CA GLY A 881 3.43 5.88 32.76
C GLY A 881 4.30 5.37 33.91
N ARG A 882 4.34 6.07 35.06
CA ARG A 882 5.52 6.02 35.98
C ARG A 882 6.09 4.64 36.30
N TYR A 883 5.31 3.74 36.91
CA TYR A 883 5.86 2.75 37.85
C TYR A 883 6.68 3.47 38.94
N GLY A 884 7.97 3.17 39.08
CA GLY A 884 8.98 4.09 39.61
C GLY A 884 9.98 4.60 38.55
N ASP A 885 10.42 3.73 37.64
CA ASP A 885 11.81 3.23 37.79
C ASP A 885 12.86 3.77 36.78
N GLU A 886 12.72 3.45 35.50
CA GLU A 886 13.73 3.71 34.45
C GLU A 886 13.07 3.82 33.05
N GLN A 887 13.85 4.09 32.00
CA GLN A 887 13.48 4.40 30.61
C GLN A 887 13.01 3.23 29.72
N TYR A 888 12.12 3.54 28.76
CA TYR A 888 11.74 2.82 27.52
C TYR A 888 11.38 3.86 26.43
N ASP A 889 11.38 3.46 25.14
CA ASP A 889 12.18 4.26 24.19
C ASP A 889 11.64 4.76 22.82
N LEU A 890 12.58 5.27 22.01
CA LEU A 890 12.75 6.72 21.76
C LEU A 890 12.99 7.18 20.28
N PRO A 891 13.00 6.35 19.21
CA PRO A 891 13.60 6.75 17.92
C PRO A 891 13.32 8.17 17.36
N ALA A 892 14.39 8.96 17.33
CA ALA A 892 14.41 10.42 17.24
C ALA A 892 14.56 10.97 15.79
N LEU A 893 14.93 12.26 15.67
CA LEU A 893 15.24 12.98 14.43
C LEU A 893 16.05 12.10 13.45
N PRO A 894 15.62 11.99 12.18
CA PRO A 894 16.09 12.97 11.19
C PRO A 894 15.40 14.35 11.16
N PRO A 895 16.00 15.38 10.51
CA PRO A 895 15.43 16.72 10.30
C PRO A 895 14.86 16.97 8.87
N GLY A 896 13.71 17.69 8.78
CA GLY A 896 13.10 18.22 7.54
C GLY A 896 12.21 17.28 6.70
N LEU A 897 11.21 17.85 6.00
CA LEU A 897 9.98 17.24 5.43
C LEU A 897 8.88 17.03 6.51
N SER A 898 7.82 16.26 6.22
CA SER A 898 6.58 16.14 7.01
C SER A 898 6.19 14.67 7.31
N TYR A 899 5.39 14.42 8.35
CA TYR A 899 5.18 13.07 8.92
C TYR A 899 3.80 12.97 9.57
N THR A 900 3.17 11.77 9.51
CA THR A 900 1.72 11.76 9.28
C THR A 900 0.81 10.81 10.07
N ARG A 901 1.20 9.58 10.45
CA ARG A 901 0.32 8.49 11.00
C ARG A 901 1.11 7.56 11.99
N ALA A 902 0.46 6.73 12.81
CA ALA A 902 1.08 5.95 13.92
C ALA A 902 0.34 4.66 14.28
N ALA A 903 0.99 3.54 14.68
CA ALA A 903 0.40 2.38 15.40
C ALA A 903 1.40 1.36 15.99
N ALA A 904 1.22 1.03 17.27
CA ALA A 904 1.83 -0.13 17.94
C ALA A 904 0.88 -1.34 17.99
N GLY A 905 1.47 -2.51 18.21
CA GLY A 905 0.89 -3.84 18.46
C GLY A 905 1.06 -4.27 19.93
N THR A 906 0.45 -5.38 20.37
CA THR A 906 0.38 -5.72 21.81
C THR A 906 1.72 -6.13 22.42
N PHE A 907 2.65 -6.66 21.61
CA PHE A 907 4.07 -6.85 21.99
C PHE A 907 5.04 -6.39 20.88
N HIS A 908 4.57 -5.56 19.93
CA HIS A 908 5.26 -5.23 18.65
C HIS A 908 4.93 -3.79 18.18
N ALA A 909 5.58 -3.25 17.14
CA ALA A 909 5.44 -1.82 16.75
C ALA A 909 5.96 -1.45 15.33
N ALA A 910 5.46 -0.35 14.72
CA ALA A 910 5.85 0.19 13.39
C ALA A 910 5.57 1.71 13.17
N LEU A 911 6.24 2.41 12.23
CA LEU A 911 6.16 3.89 12.01
C LEU A 911 6.56 4.50 10.62
N LEU A 912 6.76 5.84 10.54
CA LEU A 912 6.24 6.70 9.45
C LEU A 912 6.96 8.02 9.03
N ARG A 913 6.41 8.73 8.00
CA ARG A 913 6.78 10.03 7.36
C ARG A 913 5.83 10.38 6.16
N SER A 914 6.32 10.34 4.91
CA SER A 914 5.78 10.89 3.65
C SER A 914 5.81 9.95 2.41
N ASP A 915 6.93 9.46 1.81
CA ASP A 915 6.95 9.05 0.36
C ASP A 915 7.58 7.66 -0.08
N GLY A 916 7.47 6.55 0.68
CA GLY A 916 7.92 5.17 0.27
C GLY A 916 8.15 4.15 1.42
N CYS A 917 9.35 3.50 1.56
CA CYS A 917 9.81 2.41 2.49
C CYS A 917 9.23 2.34 3.93
N ALA A 918 9.30 1.23 4.72
CA ALA A 918 8.50 1.00 5.96
C ALA A 918 9.18 0.44 7.24
N ILE A 919 8.87 1.03 8.42
CA ILE A 919 9.46 0.80 9.78
C ILE A 919 8.77 -0.27 10.65
N HIS A 920 9.51 -1.21 11.24
CA HIS A 920 9.19 -1.98 12.46
C HIS A 920 10.07 -1.52 13.66
N VAL A 921 9.58 -1.55 14.91
CA VAL A 921 10.26 -0.84 16.03
C VAL A 921 10.35 -1.67 17.31
N PRO A 922 11.44 -2.39 17.50
CA PRO A 922 11.39 -3.61 19.22
C PRO A 922 11.04 -3.05 20.60
N THR A 923 10.29 -3.85 21.35
CA THR A 923 9.19 -3.34 22.19
C THR A 923 8.71 -4.27 23.32
N GLY A 924 9.18 -5.53 23.38
CA GLY A 924 9.24 -6.39 24.58
C GLY A 924 8.06 -7.30 24.95
N ASP A 925 8.38 -8.29 25.79
CA ASP A 925 7.53 -9.18 26.61
C ASP A 925 6.88 -10.42 25.95
N MET A 926 7.63 -11.19 25.13
CA MET A 926 7.22 -12.55 24.71
C MET A 926 8.27 -13.67 24.83
N LEU A 927 9.52 -13.45 25.29
CA LEU A 927 10.49 -14.54 25.56
C LEU A 927 10.15 -15.39 26.81
N ILE A 928 8.88 -15.47 27.20
CA ILE A 928 8.36 -16.38 28.24
C ILE A 928 7.04 -17.02 27.78
N LEU A 929 7.14 -18.02 26.90
CA LEU A 929 6.14 -19.10 26.79
C LEU A 929 6.83 -20.48 26.79
N LYS A 930 7.64 -20.71 27.83
CA LYS A 930 8.13 -22.06 28.19
C LYS A 930 7.65 -22.54 29.58
N GLN A 931 6.63 -21.88 30.11
CA GLN A 931 5.88 -22.33 31.27
C GLN A 931 4.40 -22.13 30.98
N TRP A 932 3.67 -23.23 30.79
CA TRP A 932 2.35 -23.53 31.39
C TRP A 932 1.77 -24.86 30.82
N SER A 933 2.48 -25.94 31.13
CA SER A 933 1.90 -27.23 31.51
C SER A 933 2.89 -27.79 32.53
N GLU A 934 2.55 -28.06 33.78
CA GLU A 934 1.37 -28.79 34.23
C GLU A 934 0.65 -28.10 35.39
N ALA A 935 -0.66 -28.32 35.49
CA ALA A 935 -1.33 -28.27 36.78
C ALA A 935 -0.99 -29.55 37.55
N SER A 936 0.10 -29.55 38.32
CA SER A 936 0.20 -30.48 39.44
C SER A 936 -0.81 -30.04 40.51
N GLY A 937 -1.51 -31.01 41.11
CA GLY A 937 -2.25 -30.75 42.35
C GLY A 937 -1.34 -30.19 43.45
N ASP A 938 -1.96 -29.80 44.56
CA ASP A 938 -1.32 -29.42 45.82
C ASP A 938 -0.78 -27.97 45.85
N GLY A 939 -1.70 -27.02 46.04
CA GLY A 939 -1.40 -25.59 46.05
C GLY A 939 -0.64 -25.10 47.30
N VAL A 940 0.59 -24.63 47.12
CA VAL A 940 1.29 -23.67 48.00
C VAL A 940 2.16 -22.75 47.15
N PRO A 941 2.06 -21.40 47.27
CA PRO A 941 2.93 -20.49 46.52
C PRO A 941 4.33 -20.42 47.15
N LYS A 942 5.39 -20.54 46.34
CA LYS A 942 6.79 -20.29 46.77
C LYS A 942 7.34 -19.01 46.14
N LYS A 943 8.10 -18.26 46.95
CA LYS A 943 8.65 -16.93 46.66
C LYS A 943 9.63 -16.92 45.48
N TYR A 944 9.61 -15.81 44.76
CA TYR A 944 10.65 -15.37 43.83
C TYR A 944 11.91 -14.88 44.58
N VAL A 945 13.10 -15.12 44.02
CA VAL A 945 14.37 -14.50 44.45
C VAL A 945 15.19 -14.19 43.18
N PRO A 946 15.51 -12.92 42.89
CA PRO A 946 16.31 -12.56 41.71
C PRO A 946 17.81 -12.59 42.01
N ASN A 947 18.60 -13.23 41.13
CA ASN A 947 19.99 -12.83 40.80
C ASN A 947 20.67 -13.83 39.84
N ALA A 948 20.91 -13.41 38.59
CA ALA A 948 22.08 -13.76 37.77
C ALA A 948 22.11 -12.85 36.53
N ALA A 949 23.22 -12.15 36.29
CA ALA A 949 23.38 -11.31 35.11
C ALA A 949 23.88 -12.12 33.90
N PHE A 950 23.35 -11.83 32.72
CA PHE A 950 23.76 -12.43 31.45
C PHE A 950 24.44 -11.38 30.55
N LEU A 951 25.55 -11.75 29.93
CA LEU A 951 26.28 -10.98 28.90
C LEU A 951 26.44 -11.85 27.64
N PRO A 952 26.14 -11.35 26.43
CA PRO A 952 26.40 -12.07 25.18
C PRO A 952 27.90 -12.28 24.88
N ILE A 953 28.22 -13.26 24.03
CA ILE A 953 29.58 -13.52 23.55
C ILE A 953 29.58 -13.54 22.01
N SER A 954 30.07 -12.46 21.39
CA SER A 954 30.10 -12.31 19.92
C SER A 954 31.32 -13.01 19.30
N GLY A 955 31.17 -14.26 18.87
CA GLY A 955 32.20 -14.98 18.12
C GLY A 955 31.71 -16.31 17.53
N ARG A 956 32.11 -16.64 16.28
CA ARG A 956 31.77 -17.94 15.66
C ARG A 956 32.62 -19.05 16.29
N ILE A 957 31.96 -20.01 16.94
CA ILE A 957 32.57 -21.19 17.58
C ILE A 957 32.94 -22.24 16.51
N CYS A 958 34.14 -22.83 16.60
CA CYS A 958 34.64 -23.79 15.62
C CYS A 958 34.93 -25.20 16.18
N GLN A 959 35.43 -25.30 17.41
CA GLN A 959 35.68 -26.58 18.07
C GLN A 959 35.11 -26.60 19.50
N LEU A 960 34.65 -27.78 19.92
CA LEU A 960 34.31 -28.14 21.30
C LEU A 960 35.25 -29.25 21.78
N ASP A 961 35.99 -29.00 22.86
CA ASP A 961 36.88 -29.97 23.51
C ASP A 961 36.28 -30.39 24.86
N LEU A 962 36.17 -31.70 25.10
CA LEU A 962 35.57 -32.29 26.29
C LEU A 962 36.60 -33.16 27.01
N ARG A 963 36.95 -32.79 28.24
CA ARG A 963 37.99 -33.49 29.03
C ARG A 963 37.48 -33.91 30.41
N PRO A 964 37.82 -35.11 30.91
CA PRO A 964 37.54 -35.49 32.29
C PRO A 964 38.29 -34.58 33.27
N ASN A 965 37.62 -34.14 34.33
CA ASN A 965 38.18 -33.30 35.39
C ASN A 965 37.58 -33.64 36.76
N GLY A 966 38.00 -34.77 37.34
CA GLY A 966 37.47 -35.29 38.60
C GLY A 966 36.00 -35.67 38.49
N ASP A 967 35.17 -35.17 39.41
CA ASP A 967 33.70 -35.35 39.44
C ASP A 967 32.98 -34.63 38.28
N LYS A 968 33.73 -33.94 37.40
CA LYS A 968 33.23 -32.96 36.44
C LYS A 968 33.81 -33.19 35.05
N ILE A 969 33.09 -32.69 34.05
CA ILE A 969 33.52 -32.63 32.65
C ILE A 969 33.88 -31.19 32.36
N ARG A 970 35.12 -30.98 31.92
CA ARG A 970 35.62 -29.69 31.47
C ARG A 970 35.25 -29.49 30.00
N VAL A 971 34.54 -28.41 29.74
CA VAL A 971 34.05 -28.00 28.42
C VAL A 971 34.83 -26.77 27.99
N GLN A 972 35.63 -26.90 26.92
CA GLN A 972 36.44 -25.81 26.39
C GLN A 972 35.97 -25.46 24.96
N LEU A 973 35.61 -24.19 24.75
CA LEU A 973 35.20 -23.64 23.46
C LEU A 973 36.41 -23.03 22.77
N MET A 974 36.67 -23.42 21.51
CA MET A 974 37.85 -23.01 20.76
C MET A 974 37.50 -22.22 19.49
N SER A 975 38.35 -21.26 19.16
CA SER A 975 38.22 -20.34 18.02
C SER A 975 38.62 -20.97 16.67
N VAL A 976 38.41 -20.20 15.59
CA VAL A 976 38.87 -20.49 14.22
C VAL A 976 40.40 -20.65 14.12
N SER A 977 41.16 -20.15 15.11
CA SER A 977 42.63 -20.20 15.17
C SER A 977 43.17 -21.23 16.17
N GLY A 978 42.31 -21.93 16.92
CA GLY A 978 42.72 -22.87 17.97
C GLY A 978 43.00 -22.23 19.33
N ASP A 979 42.50 -21.02 19.58
CA ASP A 979 42.60 -20.32 20.87
C ASP A 979 41.35 -20.59 21.74
N PRO A 980 41.49 -20.74 23.08
CA PRO A 980 40.35 -20.96 23.97
C PRO A 980 39.53 -19.68 24.15
N ILE A 981 38.27 -19.71 23.74
CA ILE A 981 37.27 -18.65 23.91
C ILE A 981 36.70 -18.66 25.34
N ARG A 982 36.38 -19.85 25.87
CA ARG A 982 35.76 -20.03 27.19
C ARG A 982 35.98 -21.45 27.71
N GLU A 983 36.06 -21.59 29.02
CA GLU A 983 36.20 -22.87 29.71
C GLU A 983 35.20 -22.95 30.86
N LEU A 984 34.57 -24.11 31.05
CA LEU A 984 33.57 -24.36 32.09
C LEU A 984 33.68 -25.80 32.62
N ASP A 985 33.68 -25.98 33.94
CA ASP A 985 33.55 -27.30 34.57
C ASP A 985 32.09 -27.58 34.92
N VAL A 986 31.50 -28.64 34.37
CA VAL A 986 30.11 -29.06 34.60
C VAL A 986 30.07 -30.43 35.27
N GLU A 987 29.19 -30.64 36.24
CA GLU A 987 29.15 -31.92 36.98
C GLU A 987 28.73 -33.10 36.09
N ALA A 988 29.38 -34.26 36.25
CA ALA A 988 29.10 -35.45 35.43
C ALA A 988 27.68 -36.04 35.67
N SER A 989 27.00 -35.62 36.73
CA SER A 989 25.59 -35.93 37.05
C SER A 989 24.57 -35.09 36.26
N CYS A 990 25.02 -34.14 35.45
CA CYS A 990 24.18 -33.21 34.70
C CYS A 990 23.41 -33.90 33.55
N THR A 991 22.11 -33.63 33.42
CA THR A 991 21.33 -34.14 32.29
C THR A 991 21.69 -33.42 30.98
N MET A 992 21.60 -34.10 29.83
CA MET A 992 21.91 -33.53 28.51
C MET A 992 21.27 -32.15 28.24
N ARG A 993 20.01 -31.94 28.66
CA ARG A 993 19.32 -30.63 28.52
C ARG A 993 19.90 -29.56 29.45
N ALA A 994 20.27 -29.92 30.68
CA ALA A 994 20.89 -28.99 31.61
C ALA A 994 22.31 -28.62 31.17
N LEU A 995 23.06 -29.55 30.56
CA LEU A 995 24.38 -29.28 29.98
C LEU A 995 24.25 -28.31 28.79
N GLN A 996 23.33 -28.56 27.86
CA GLN A 996 23.05 -27.66 26.74
C GLN A 996 22.63 -26.25 27.20
N ALA A 997 21.79 -26.15 28.24
CA ALA A 997 21.35 -24.88 28.81
C ALA A 997 22.45 -24.13 29.60
N SER A 998 23.42 -24.85 30.19
CA SER A 998 24.50 -24.24 30.97
C SER A 998 25.65 -23.70 30.11
N VAL A 999 25.81 -24.22 28.89
CA VAL A 999 26.88 -23.83 27.94
C VAL A 999 26.33 -23.00 26.77
N ASP A 1000 25.01 -22.95 26.59
CA ASP A 1000 24.28 -22.24 25.51
C ASP A 1000 24.76 -22.61 24.10
N LEU A 1001 24.87 -23.93 23.87
CA LEU A 1001 25.47 -24.52 22.66
C LEU A 1001 24.54 -24.48 21.44
N GLN A 1002 24.55 -23.35 20.71
CA GLN A 1002 24.14 -23.33 19.30
C GLN A 1002 25.28 -23.87 18.40
N LEU A 1003 25.40 -25.20 18.34
CA LEU A 1003 26.35 -25.86 17.44
C LEU A 1003 25.87 -25.75 15.99
N ASN A 1004 26.54 -24.91 15.21
CA ASN A 1004 26.36 -24.80 13.77
C ASN A 1004 26.90 -26.05 13.05
N GLU A 1005 26.41 -26.37 11.85
CA GLU A 1005 26.69 -27.65 11.13
C GLU A 1005 28.17 -27.92 10.78
N ALA A 1006 29.06 -26.95 11.03
CA ALA A 1006 30.50 -27.03 10.75
C ALA A 1006 31.39 -27.31 11.99
N CYS A 1007 30.84 -27.35 13.20
CA CYS A 1007 31.64 -27.50 14.44
C CYS A 1007 32.30 -28.89 14.57
N GLN A 1008 33.58 -28.92 14.98
CA GLN A 1008 34.32 -30.16 15.25
C GLN A 1008 34.33 -30.50 16.75
N LEU A 1009 33.97 -31.74 17.08
CA LEU A 1009 34.00 -32.26 18.44
C LEU A 1009 35.30 -33.06 18.64
N ILE A 1010 36.05 -32.77 19.70
CA ILE A 1010 37.21 -33.58 20.11
C ILE A 1010 36.91 -34.29 21.42
N LEU A 1011 37.11 -35.60 21.40
CA LEU A 1011 36.85 -36.53 22.51
C LEU A 1011 38.13 -36.84 23.29
N PRO A 1012 38.01 -37.31 24.54
CA PRO A 1012 39.16 -37.79 25.32
C PRO A 1012 40.00 -38.80 24.53
N GLY A 1013 41.32 -38.62 24.52
CA GLY A 1013 42.23 -39.42 23.70
C GLY A 1013 42.48 -38.88 22.28
N GLY A 1014 41.93 -37.71 21.92
CA GLY A 1014 42.28 -36.99 20.69
C GLY A 1014 41.52 -37.44 19.43
N ARG A 1015 40.44 -38.21 19.60
CA ARG A 1015 39.56 -38.63 18.50
C ARG A 1015 38.62 -37.48 18.13
N SER A 1016 38.59 -37.08 16.85
CA SER A 1016 37.75 -35.98 16.36
C SER A 1016 36.59 -36.45 15.49
N VAL A 1017 35.48 -35.70 15.51
CA VAL A 1017 34.27 -35.97 14.73
C VAL A 1017 33.61 -34.66 14.27
N GLN A 1018 32.93 -34.69 13.13
CA GLN A 1018 32.04 -33.62 12.63
C GLN A 1018 30.71 -34.23 12.16
N GLN A 1019 29.70 -33.38 11.99
CA GLN A 1019 28.43 -33.66 11.31
C GLN A 1019 27.60 -34.88 11.79
N ALA A 1020 27.00 -34.73 12.98
CA ALA A 1020 25.58 -35.02 13.24
C ALA A 1020 25.20 -34.54 14.68
N PRO A 1021 24.77 -33.28 14.88
CA PRO A 1021 24.96 -32.56 16.15
C PRO A 1021 24.29 -33.19 17.39
N HIS A 1022 23.23 -33.98 17.23
CA HIS A 1022 22.51 -34.59 18.36
C HIS A 1022 22.98 -36.01 18.75
N VAL A 1023 23.58 -36.75 17.81
CA VAL A 1023 24.00 -38.14 18.06
C VAL A 1023 25.40 -38.15 18.67
N THR A 1024 26.34 -37.39 18.09
CA THR A 1024 27.76 -37.42 18.47
C THR A 1024 28.00 -36.91 19.90
N VAL A 1025 27.29 -35.88 20.36
CA VAL A 1025 27.43 -35.36 21.74
C VAL A 1025 26.86 -36.37 22.76
N ARG A 1026 25.82 -37.12 22.39
CA ARG A 1026 25.27 -38.17 23.25
C ARG A 1026 26.24 -39.35 23.38
N GLU A 1027 26.86 -39.77 22.28
CA GLU A 1027 27.89 -40.82 22.26
C GLU A 1027 29.13 -40.40 23.07
N ALA A 1028 29.57 -39.14 22.93
CA ALA A 1028 30.66 -38.57 23.72
C ALA A 1028 30.42 -38.64 25.23
N MET A 1029 29.21 -38.30 25.68
CA MET A 1029 28.85 -38.34 27.11
C MET A 1029 28.77 -39.79 27.65
N VAL A 1030 28.38 -40.75 26.81
CA VAL A 1030 28.40 -42.18 27.16
C VAL A 1030 29.84 -42.70 27.25
N GLU A 1031 30.74 -42.33 26.33
CA GLU A 1031 32.19 -42.65 26.43
C GLU A 1031 32.84 -42.00 27.68
N LEU A 1032 32.31 -40.85 28.14
CA LEU A 1032 32.71 -40.16 29.38
C LEU A 1032 32.07 -40.74 30.66
N GLY A 1033 31.21 -41.77 30.57
CA GLY A 1033 30.60 -42.44 31.72
C GLY A 1033 29.33 -41.77 32.29
N VAL A 1034 28.68 -40.87 31.54
CA VAL A 1034 27.42 -40.22 31.95
C VAL A 1034 26.22 -41.05 31.51
N GLU A 1035 25.44 -41.57 32.47
CA GLU A 1035 24.26 -42.39 32.17
C GLU A 1035 23.09 -41.55 31.61
N ALA A 1036 22.78 -41.76 30.33
CA ALA A 1036 21.60 -41.18 29.68
C ALA A 1036 20.31 -41.93 30.06
N THR A 1037 19.69 -41.55 31.18
CA THR A 1037 18.38 -42.08 31.58
C THR A 1037 17.31 -41.78 30.51
N GLN A 1038 16.49 -42.79 30.19
CA GLN A 1038 15.34 -42.69 29.28
C GLN A 1038 14.17 -41.96 29.97
N GLY A 1039 14.42 -40.77 30.52
CA GLY A 1039 13.48 -39.94 31.30
C GLY A 1039 12.77 -38.85 30.49
N TYR A 1040 12.85 -38.87 29.16
CA TYR A 1040 12.07 -38.01 28.27
C TYR A 1040 11.80 -38.74 26.94
N ARG A 1041 10.86 -38.22 26.14
CA ARG A 1041 10.33 -38.83 24.91
C ARG A 1041 10.15 -37.81 23.79
#